data_AF-A0A412K249-F1
#
_entry.id   AF-A0A412K249-F1
#
_cell.length_a   1.000
_cell.length_b   1.000
_cell.length_c   1.000
_cell.angle_alpha   90.00
_cell.angle_beta   90.00
_cell.angle_gamma   90.00
#
_symmetry.space_group_name_H-M   'P 1'
#
loop_
_entity.id
_entity.type
_entity.pdbx_description
1 polymer ?
#
loop_
_entity_poly.entity_id
_entity_poly.type
_entity_poly.pdbx_seq_one_letter_code
_entity_poly.pdbx_strand_id
1 'polypeptide(L)'
;MRTKLLGAFCLLFPLLSVAADIQRITPITSDNSVKIEVTLSAEAGEHLLLDATIVGSQNKEKLCNFSKEYLFNHKTDTTVILATDQLTPKLWSPVSPVLYDLTLKAGKQTFQKRIGFRKFEMHNGVFYLNDKPIYLRGNAINPPERGIPEQLEQSKDFARDYVRYMKSLHINIIRIPDNQNWMDVCDEEGMMIFAGRYGRPKHATKTAPPTDFELSLKTYKEIDLGPFTSHPSVVIYILSNEMPYEGKVGDLYRDFLTRMYQELKKWDSTRLYICNAGYGLGKSADIYDVHRYWGWYYNSFLTYLNMREKAMWQNPGKVQPITFTECVGNYTGIDGRFNLCSRTKQPGSQKCWTGHLPDAEQAEAAMAYQAFVLKNATELFRRLRSQNDCLAGTMPFTIVFHHWDGVSSFAEMKPKPVARQYQLSYQPILLSWENWQSQVYAGKKLSVVAHVVNDDDYGNGLSNARLHWWIEHEGKKVISGENEFPFVPYYGTDKLPLTINIPQNLPTGDYLLKGEIYSKDKKVSYNESELFIAGKDWNNPADTETTVFVYDTTPEQQTLNCLQRKGYSVKTASSLTKLPMHSTFVIGKDSWDDNLDRQTEELKAYVNKGGRIICLEQNQTTFNSSWLPVKVKFLEHSNNDPVYLSPSLAYKDGMNINLERPYHPIFSGLNPRMFRLWADYTSYDESKNGFPAIYPVNTGYELQSSSIEDVAILANYSRALAGTALSELFMGKGSILLSGFDLIDHCEVDPVADKLLSNMILYMAVNKKHEQYVAINDSIIWGDYASERGIVNAPCNGLMVNTIPIIPKGQEELPKYKVQIDEYGYQYAGSYGGWNSKPGVQYVTYGRRPMAPFTFSRGGSPIVDTSSTVGEGYFYLALPRKAKTMVTVLENPVDEPLNISLSVTDGTWEKYIIHPKQQLIIRTNISHLKNKMKVTLKGDRRTILLKTIIKKKQK
;
A
#
# COMPACT_ATOMS: atom_id res chain seq x y z
N MET A 1 82.79 -58.88 19.98
CA MET A 1 82.64 -59.92 21.04
C MET A 1 81.30 -59.74 21.72
N ARG A 2 80.63 -60.87 22.00
CA ARG A 2 79.31 -61.00 22.63
C ARG A 2 79.16 -60.15 23.91
N THR A 3 77.98 -59.54 24.12
CA THR A 3 77.14 -59.79 25.33
C THR A 3 75.72 -59.19 25.25
N LYS A 4 74.74 -60.10 25.21
CA LYS A 4 73.34 -60.12 25.70
C LYS A 4 72.54 -58.80 25.87
N LEU A 5 71.52 -58.66 25.01
CA LEU A 5 70.34 -57.81 25.16
C LEU A 5 69.42 -58.31 26.29
N LEU A 6 69.03 -57.42 27.21
CA LEU A 6 67.81 -57.50 28.01
C LEU A 6 66.91 -56.35 27.52
N GLY A 7 65.70 -56.66 27.06
CA GLY A 7 64.72 -55.67 26.62
C GLY A 7 63.32 -56.07 27.08
N ALA A 8 62.92 -55.57 28.25
CA ALA A 8 61.53 -55.53 28.67
C ALA A 8 60.93 -54.23 28.12
N PHE A 9 60.07 -54.34 27.10
CA PHE A 9 59.32 -53.23 26.54
C PHE A 9 58.14 -52.90 27.48
N CYS A 10 58.28 -51.88 28.32
CA CYS A 10 57.13 -51.14 28.85
C CYS A 10 56.83 -50.01 27.85
N LEU A 11 55.77 -50.19 27.06
CA LEU A 11 55.20 -49.16 26.20
C LEU A 11 54.58 -48.05 27.07
N LEU A 12 55.33 -46.97 27.29
CA LEU A 12 54.77 -45.66 27.62
C LEU A 12 54.23 -45.05 26.33
N PHE A 13 52.93 -45.22 26.07
CA PHE A 13 52.23 -44.35 25.12
C PHE A 13 52.05 -42.98 25.78
N PRO A 14 52.42 -41.86 25.12
CA PRO A 14 51.92 -40.57 25.54
C PRO A 14 50.43 -40.55 25.20
N LEU A 15 49.57 -40.54 26.22
CA LEU A 15 48.19 -40.07 26.09
C LEU A 15 48.26 -38.61 25.64
N LEU A 16 48.25 -38.38 24.33
CA LEU A 16 47.85 -37.11 23.75
C LEU A 16 46.39 -36.90 24.19
N SER A 17 46.18 -36.18 25.28
CA SER A 17 44.85 -35.65 25.61
C SER A 17 44.51 -34.65 24.51
N VAL A 18 43.78 -35.10 23.50
CA VAL A 18 43.02 -34.19 22.66
C VAL A 18 42.03 -33.50 23.61
N ALA A 19 41.83 -32.20 23.44
CA ALA A 19 40.84 -31.45 24.20
C ALA A 19 39.58 -31.37 23.34
N ALA A 20 38.41 -31.48 23.97
CA ALA A 20 37.13 -31.39 23.27
C ALA A 20 37.10 -30.21 22.29
N ASP A 21 36.72 -30.49 21.04
CA ASP A 21 36.70 -29.51 19.97
C ASP A 21 35.36 -28.77 19.95
N ILE A 22 35.36 -27.50 20.38
CA ILE A 22 34.16 -26.68 20.41
C ILE A 22 33.91 -26.09 19.03
N GLN A 23 32.76 -26.46 18.47
CA GLN A 23 32.32 -26.03 17.15
C GLN A 23 31.56 -24.70 17.21
N ARG A 24 30.74 -24.49 18.25
CA ARG A 24 29.89 -23.30 18.38
C ARG A 24 29.47 -23.02 19.82
N ILE A 25 29.30 -21.75 20.13
CA ILE A 25 28.61 -21.28 21.34
C ILE A 25 27.36 -20.46 20.97
N THR A 26 26.27 -20.68 21.71
CA THR A 26 24.99 -20.01 21.51
C THR A 26 24.48 -19.49 22.86
N PRO A 27 24.79 -18.24 23.23
CA PRO A 27 24.30 -17.64 24.47
C PRO A 27 22.87 -17.12 24.29
N ILE A 28 22.01 -17.42 25.25
CA ILE A 28 20.62 -16.97 25.36
C ILE A 28 20.47 -16.27 26.71
N THR A 29 19.96 -15.05 26.71
CA THR A 29 19.81 -14.22 27.91
C THR A 29 18.33 -13.90 28.18
N SER A 30 17.94 -13.95 29.45
CA SER A 30 16.71 -13.31 29.93
C SER A 30 17.02 -11.93 30.54
N ASP A 31 16.12 -11.40 31.36
CA ASP A 31 16.36 -10.27 32.23
C ASP A 31 17.32 -10.56 33.39
N ASN A 32 17.47 -11.82 33.81
CA ASN A 32 18.22 -12.19 35.02
C ASN A 32 19.03 -13.49 34.90
N SER A 33 19.12 -14.08 33.72
CA SER A 33 19.82 -15.35 33.52
C SER A 33 20.57 -15.40 32.20
N VAL A 34 21.59 -16.25 32.14
CA VAL A 34 22.33 -16.58 30.91
C VAL A 34 22.43 -18.09 30.79
N LYS A 35 22.05 -18.62 29.63
CA LYS A 35 22.26 -20.00 29.21
C LYS A 35 23.20 -20.02 28.01
N ILE A 36 24.27 -20.80 28.06
CA ILE A 36 25.24 -20.96 26.97
C ILE A 36 25.18 -22.41 26.51
N GLU A 37 24.68 -22.63 25.30
CA GLU A 37 24.78 -23.91 24.62
C GLU A 37 26.13 -24.00 23.92
N VAL A 38 26.87 -25.08 24.18
CA VAL A 38 28.19 -25.33 23.58
C VAL A 38 28.11 -26.62 22.78
N THR A 39 28.11 -26.50 21.45
CA THR A 39 28.18 -27.63 20.52
C THR A 39 29.64 -28.03 20.33
N LEU A 40 29.95 -29.30 20.53
CA LEU A 40 31.32 -29.81 20.55
C LEU A 40 31.41 -31.28 20.12
N SER A 41 32.62 -31.69 19.75
CA SER A 41 33.04 -33.09 19.61
C SER A 41 34.03 -33.43 20.72
N ALA A 42 33.77 -34.49 21.49
CA ALA A 42 34.67 -34.95 22.54
C ALA A 42 35.07 -36.41 22.34
N GLU A 43 36.29 -36.77 22.71
CA GLU A 43 36.78 -38.14 22.81
C GLU A 43 36.47 -38.76 24.19
N ALA A 44 36.54 -40.09 24.28
CA ALA A 44 36.34 -40.79 25.54
C ALA A 44 37.46 -40.46 26.56
N GLY A 45 37.08 -40.07 27.78
CA GLY A 45 37.98 -39.68 28.86
C GLY A 45 38.37 -38.21 28.87
N GLU A 46 37.86 -37.39 27.95
CA GLU A 46 38.14 -35.95 27.95
C GLU A 46 37.39 -35.20 29.06
N HIS A 47 38.11 -34.26 29.69
CA HIS A 47 37.59 -33.31 30.66
C HIS A 47 37.49 -31.91 30.03
N LEU A 48 36.35 -31.25 30.19
CA LEU A 48 36.13 -29.90 29.71
C LEU A 48 35.63 -28.99 30.84
N LEU A 49 36.47 -28.05 31.26
CA LEU A 49 36.05 -26.94 32.11
C LEU A 49 35.57 -25.78 31.23
N LEU A 50 34.30 -25.42 31.37
CA LEU A 50 33.73 -24.21 30.82
C LEU A 50 33.74 -23.13 31.90
N ASP A 51 34.43 -22.01 31.68
CA ASP A 51 34.54 -20.88 32.61
C ASP A 51 34.07 -19.59 31.93
N ALA A 52 32.90 -19.08 32.34
CA ALA A 52 32.28 -17.90 31.77
C ALA A 52 32.44 -16.68 32.69
N THR A 53 32.83 -15.54 32.12
CA THR A 53 32.87 -14.24 32.81
C THR A 53 32.04 -13.23 32.04
N ILE A 54 31.21 -12.46 32.75
CA ILE A 54 30.38 -11.39 32.17
C ILE A 54 30.78 -10.06 32.80
N VAL A 55 31.12 -9.07 31.97
CA VAL A 55 31.46 -7.71 32.38
C VAL A 55 30.66 -6.68 31.59
N GLY A 56 30.37 -5.51 32.15
CA GLY A 56 29.71 -4.44 31.40
C GLY A 56 30.57 -3.94 30.24
N SER A 57 30.02 -3.82 29.03
CA SER A 57 30.82 -3.51 27.83
C SER A 57 31.46 -2.11 27.89
N GLN A 58 30.83 -1.16 28.58
CA GLN A 58 31.33 0.22 28.70
C GLN A 58 32.20 0.45 29.95
N ASN A 59 31.74 0.05 31.14
CA ASN A 59 32.42 0.30 32.41
C ASN A 59 33.39 -0.81 32.82
N LYS A 60 33.35 -1.97 32.15
CA LYS A 60 34.14 -3.18 32.45
C LYS A 60 33.93 -3.75 33.87
N GLU A 61 32.86 -3.34 34.55
CA GLU A 61 32.49 -3.89 35.86
C GLU A 61 32.03 -5.34 35.72
N LYS A 62 32.51 -6.21 36.61
CA LYS A 62 32.15 -7.64 36.60
C LYS A 62 30.73 -7.83 37.12
N LEU A 63 29.86 -8.41 36.28
CA LEU A 63 28.50 -8.82 36.66
C LEU A 63 28.53 -10.18 37.38
N CYS A 64 29.16 -11.18 36.76
CA CYS A 64 29.28 -12.52 37.35
C CYS A 64 30.43 -13.33 36.73
N ASN A 65 30.76 -14.44 37.36
CA ASN A 65 31.59 -15.51 36.83
C ASN A 65 31.07 -16.85 37.33
N PHE A 66 31.03 -17.84 36.44
CA PHE A 66 30.45 -19.16 36.72
C PHE A 66 31.11 -20.19 35.81
N SER A 67 31.29 -21.40 36.34
CA SER A 67 31.99 -22.47 35.64
C SER A 67 31.35 -23.82 35.88
N LYS A 68 31.51 -24.74 34.93
CA LYS A 68 31.07 -26.13 35.06
C LYS A 68 32.03 -27.06 34.32
N GLU A 69 32.32 -28.20 34.94
CA GLU A 69 33.13 -29.26 34.36
C GLU A 69 32.25 -30.36 33.75
N TYR A 70 32.69 -30.91 32.62
CA TYR A 70 32.06 -32.03 31.93
C TYR A 70 33.06 -33.15 31.69
N LEU A 71 32.61 -34.39 31.87
CA LEU A 71 33.36 -35.62 31.59
C LEU A 71 32.63 -36.41 30.50
N PHE A 72 33.36 -36.80 29.45
CA PHE A 72 32.82 -37.56 28.34
C PHE A 72 33.29 -39.02 28.40
N ASN A 73 32.38 -39.95 28.67
CA ASN A 73 32.74 -41.37 28.81
C ASN A 73 32.94 -42.09 27.45
N HIS A 74 32.46 -41.48 26.36
CA HIS A 74 32.50 -42.04 25.01
C HIS A 74 32.76 -40.91 24.01
N LYS A 75 33.32 -41.25 22.85
CA LYS A 75 33.40 -40.32 21.73
C LYS A 75 32.00 -39.87 21.32
N THR A 76 31.75 -38.56 21.29
CA THR A 76 30.41 -38.02 21.03
C THR A 76 30.46 -36.64 20.40
N ASP A 77 29.57 -36.41 19.42
CA ASP A 77 29.17 -35.08 18.99
C ASP A 77 27.92 -34.69 19.78
N THR A 78 28.02 -33.66 20.61
CA THR A 78 26.95 -33.32 21.56
C THR A 78 26.84 -31.82 21.82
N THR A 79 25.84 -31.43 22.59
CA THR A 79 25.67 -30.07 23.10
C THR A 79 25.58 -30.11 24.62
N VAL A 80 26.45 -29.34 25.29
CA VAL A 80 26.42 -29.15 26.74
C VAL A 80 25.92 -27.76 27.09
N ILE A 81 25.35 -27.60 28.29
CA ILE A 81 24.72 -26.35 28.74
C ILE A 81 25.43 -25.84 30.01
N LEU A 82 26.03 -24.65 29.92
CA LEU A 82 26.50 -23.86 31.05
C LEU A 82 25.49 -22.73 31.30
N ALA A 83 24.98 -22.60 32.52
CA ALA A 83 23.95 -21.60 32.84
C ALA A 83 24.11 -21.01 34.24
N THR A 84 23.59 -19.80 34.43
CA THR A 84 23.46 -19.11 35.71
C THR A 84 22.19 -18.26 35.70
N ASP A 85 21.55 -18.10 36.86
CA ASP A 85 20.32 -17.35 37.06
C ASP A 85 20.44 -16.37 38.25
N GLN A 86 19.35 -15.66 38.57
CA GLN A 86 19.27 -14.69 39.68
C GLN A 86 20.29 -13.53 39.59
N LEU A 87 20.70 -13.19 38.37
CA LEU A 87 21.55 -12.02 38.11
C LEU A 87 20.74 -10.73 38.31
N THR A 88 21.43 -9.64 38.66
CA THR A 88 20.84 -8.29 38.81
C THR A 88 21.44 -7.29 37.80
N PRO A 89 21.35 -7.54 36.49
CA PRO A 89 21.89 -6.65 35.48
C PRO A 89 21.06 -5.38 35.31
N LYS A 90 21.68 -4.31 34.82
CA LYS A 90 20.94 -3.23 34.15
C LYS A 90 20.39 -3.75 32.82
N LEU A 91 19.08 -3.55 32.61
CA LEU A 91 18.36 -4.08 31.46
C LEU A 91 18.53 -3.23 30.20
N TRP A 92 18.57 -3.91 29.05
CA TRP A 92 18.54 -3.34 27.72
C TRP A 92 17.12 -2.89 27.34
N SER A 93 17.01 -1.74 26.70
CA SER A 93 15.79 -1.23 26.07
C SER A 93 16.15 -0.23 24.96
N PRO A 94 15.21 0.15 24.08
CA PRO A 94 15.46 1.17 23.05
C PRO A 94 15.98 2.52 23.56
N VAL A 95 15.65 2.92 24.80
CA VAL A 95 16.11 4.18 25.43
C VAL A 95 17.33 3.99 26.32
N SER A 96 17.64 2.75 26.72
CA SER A 96 18.78 2.39 27.57
C SER A 96 19.43 1.10 27.06
N PRO A 97 20.23 1.15 25.98
CA PRO A 97 20.81 -0.02 25.33
C PRO A 97 22.04 -0.56 26.08
N VAL A 98 21.85 -1.08 27.30
CA VAL A 98 22.96 -1.61 28.12
C VAL A 98 23.43 -2.96 27.60
N LEU A 99 24.75 -3.12 27.42
CA LEU A 99 25.40 -4.31 26.87
C LEU A 99 26.53 -4.81 27.78
N TYR A 100 26.80 -6.11 27.68
CA TYR A 100 27.82 -6.83 28.43
C TYR A 100 28.67 -7.69 27.50
N ASP A 101 29.95 -7.84 27.84
CA ASP A 101 30.88 -8.73 27.16
C ASP A 101 30.92 -10.07 27.91
N LEU A 102 30.45 -11.14 27.27
CA LEU A 102 30.57 -12.53 27.71
C LEU A 102 31.87 -13.12 27.16
N THR A 103 32.76 -13.56 28.05
CA THR A 103 33.94 -14.36 27.70
C THR A 103 33.77 -15.77 28.24
N LEU A 104 33.78 -16.78 27.36
CA LEU A 104 33.82 -18.19 27.72
C LEU A 104 35.20 -18.77 27.44
N LYS A 105 35.87 -19.26 28.47
CA LYS A 105 37.10 -20.04 28.35
C LYS A 105 36.77 -21.53 28.41
N ALA A 106 37.37 -22.29 27.51
CA ALA A 106 37.19 -23.72 27.40
C ALA A 106 38.50 -24.37 26.98
N GLY A 107 39.25 -24.90 27.95
CA GLY A 107 40.64 -25.32 27.72
C GLY A 107 41.50 -24.16 27.20
N LYS A 108 42.04 -24.30 25.98
CA LYS A 108 42.84 -23.25 25.31
C LYS A 108 42.01 -22.30 24.45
N GLN A 109 40.75 -22.60 24.21
CA GLN A 109 39.86 -21.78 23.38
C GLN A 109 39.22 -20.68 24.24
N THR A 110 39.08 -19.49 23.67
CA THR A 110 38.36 -18.37 24.28
C THR A 110 37.36 -17.84 23.27
N PHE A 111 36.09 -17.79 23.67
CA PHE A 111 35.01 -17.26 22.86
C PHE A 111 34.50 -15.97 23.50
N GLN A 112 34.24 -14.97 22.66
CA GLN A 112 33.70 -13.69 23.10
C GLN A 112 32.40 -13.39 22.35
N LYS A 113 31.38 -12.98 23.09
CA LYS A 113 30.10 -12.53 22.55
C LYS A 113 29.62 -11.32 23.34
N ARG A 114 29.05 -10.34 22.63
CA ARG A 114 28.29 -9.28 23.29
C ARG A 114 26.88 -9.79 23.54
N ILE A 115 26.33 -9.46 24.71
CA ILE A 115 24.98 -9.83 25.14
C ILE A 115 24.30 -8.64 25.82
N GLY A 116 22.99 -8.71 25.98
CA GLY A 116 22.22 -7.80 26.82
C GLY A 116 21.10 -8.54 27.54
N PHE A 117 20.60 -7.95 28.62
CA PHE A 117 19.58 -8.56 29.47
C PHE A 117 18.27 -7.82 29.29
N ARG A 118 17.19 -8.52 28.96
CA ARG A 118 15.87 -7.92 28.79
C ARG A 118 14.80 -8.98 28.93
N LYS A 119 13.60 -8.56 29.30
CA LYS A 119 12.40 -9.40 29.30
C LYS A 119 11.41 -8.88 28.27
N PHE A 120 10.94 -9.75 27.37
CA PHE A 120 9.94 -9.39 26.38
C PHE A 120 8.87 -10.46 26.28
N GLU A 121 7.67 -10.09 26.69
CA GLU A 121 6.56 -11.00 26.88
C GLU A 121 5.28 -10.41 26.29
N MET A 122 4.23 -11.21 26.28
CA MET A 122 2.89 -10.73 25.98
C MET A 122 1.88 -11.19 27.04
N HIS A 123 0.98 -10.28 27.40
CA HIS A 123 -0.12 -10.56 28.32
C HIS A 123 -1.40 -9.95 27.75
N ASN A 124 -2.46 -10.74 27.64
CA ASN A 124 -3.79 -10.29 27.22
C ASN A 124 -3.78 -9.47 25.93
N GLY A 125 -2.93 -9.84 24.96
CA GLY A 125 -2.82 -9.16 23.67
C GLY A 125 -1.95 -7.91 23.64
N VAL A 126 -1.18 -7.63 24.69
CA VAL A 126 -0.26 -6.48 24.77
C VAL A 126 1.18 -6.98 24.92
N PHE A 127 2.12 -6.36 24.20
CA PHE A 127 3.55 -6.63 24.41
C PHE A 127 4.08 -5.88 25.62
N TYR A 128 4.99 -6.51 26.36
CA TYR A 128 5.68 -5.93 27.49
C TYR A 128 7.19 -6.02 27.27
N LEU A 129 7.91 -4.91 27.46
CA LEU A 129 9.36 -4.86 27.53
C LEU A 129 9.76 -4.43 28.95
N ASN A 130 10.49 -5.29 29.66
CA ASN A 130 10.91 -5.06 31.04
C ASN A 130 9.73 -4.63 31.93
N ASP A 131 8.66 -5.42 31.89
CA ASP A 131 7.41 -5.24 32.65
C ASP A 131 6.58 -3.99 32.35
N LYS A 132 6.93 -3.23 31.29
CA LYS A 132 6.13 -2.10 30.80
C LYS A 132 5.50 -2.42 29.45
N PRO A 133 4.21 -2.09 29.21
CA PRO A 133 3.59 -2.30 27.91
C PRO A 133 4.31 -1.48 26.83
N ILE A 134 4.38 -1.96 25.59
CA ILE A 134 5.07 -1.29 24.49
C ILE A 134 4.34 -1.47 23.16
N TYR A 135 4.19 -0.38 22.42
CA TYR A 135 3.65 -0.39 21.07
C TYR A 135 4.78 -0.43 20.05
N LEU A 136 4.67 -1.33 19.07
CA LEU A 136 5.69 -1.54 18.05
C LEU A 136 5.47 -0.57 16.87
N ARG A 137 6.32 0.46 16.79
CA ARG A 137 6.37 1.45 15.70
C ARG A 137 7.43 1.03 14.71
N GLY A 138 7.03 0.38 13.62
CA GLY A 138 7.99 -0.26 12.72
C GLY A 138 7.99 0.25 11.29
N ASN A 139 9.01 -0.21 10.55
CA ASN A 139 9.13 -0.15 9.11
C ASN A 139 9.65 -1.50 8.59
N ALA A 140 9.05 -2.02 7.52
CA ALA A 140 9.31 -3.38 7.04
C ALA A 140 10.34 -3.45 5.89
N ILE A 141 10.63 -2.31 5.23
CA ILE A 141 11.63 -2.22 4.16
C ILE A 141 12.88 -1.51 4.67
N ASN A 142 13.88 -2.29 5.07
CA ASN A 142 15.18 -1.79 5.51
C ASN A 142 16.31 -2.56 4.79
N PRO A 143 17.52 -1.98 4.68
CA PRO A 143 18.73 -2.71 4.33
C PRO A 143 19.09 -3.78 5.39
N PRO A 144 20.06 -4.68 5.12
CA PRO A 144 20.73 -4.87 3.83
C PRO A 144 19.87 -5.61 2.79
N GLU A 145 20.46 -6.00 1.65
CA GLU A 145 19.84 -6.70 0.52
C GLU A 145 18.77 -5.89 -0.22
N ARG A 146 18.95 -4.56 -0.29
CA ARG A 146 18.01 -3.63 -0.95
C ARG A 146 18.64 -2.84 -2.10
N GLY A 147 19.69 -3.38 -2.70
CA GLY A 147 20.38 -2.77 -3.84
C GLY A 147 21.36 -1.66 -3.48
N ILE A 148 21.69 -1.49 -2.20
CA ILE A 148 22.79 -0.62 -1.76
C ILE A 148 24.12 -1.24 -2.21
N PRO A 149 25.13 -0.45 -2.62
CA PRO A 149 26.44 -1.00 -2.97
C PRO A 149 27.01 -1.85 -1.83
N GLU A 150 27.50 -3.04 -2.16
CA GLU A 150 27.88 -4.08 -1.19
C GLU A 150 28.87 -3.57 -0.14
N GLN A 151 29.88 -2.79 -0.56
CA GLN A 151 30.88 -2.20 0.35
C GLN A 151 30.24 -1.27 1.40
N LEU A 152 29.22 -0.52 1.01
CA LEU A 152 28.54 0.42 1.89
C LEU A 152 27.52 -0.30 2.78
N GLU A 153 26.81 -1.27 2.22
CA GLU A 153 25.81 -2.06 2.94
C GLU A 153 26.43 -2.94 4.04
N GLN A 154 27.70 -3.35 3.88
CA GLN A 154 28.47 -4.03 4.92
C GLN A 154 29.11 -3.07 5.94
N SER A 155 29.04 -1.75 5.75
CA SER A 155 29.67 -0.78 6.67
C SER A 155 28.88 -0.60 7.96
N LYS A 156 29.58 -0.71 9.09
CA LYS A 156 29.02 -0.44 10.43
C LYS A 156 28.61 1.02 10.60
N ASP A 157 29.34 1.96 10.01
CA ASP A 157 29.01 3.40 10.08
C ASP A 157 27.75 3.71 9.27
N PHE A 158 27.61 3.13 8.09
CA PHE A 158 26.39 3.28 7.29
C PHE A 158 25.16 2.72 8.02
N ALA A 159 25.29 1.52 8.61
CA ALA A 159 24.24 0.93 9.41
C ALA A 159 23.85 1.84 10.59
N ARG A 160 24.84 2.43 11.27
CA ARG A 160 24.62 3.35 12.40
C ARG A 160 23.87 4.61 11.99
N ASP A 161 24.27 5.25 10.90
CA ASP A 161 23.59 6.44 10.37
C ASP A 161 22.14 6.13 9.98
N TYR A 162 21.92 5.00 9.30
CA TYR A 162 20.58 4.53 8.96
C TYR A 162 19.72 4.29 10.20
N VAL A 163 20.21 3.52 11.17
CA VAL A 163 19.46 3.19 12.39
C VAL A 163 19.13 4.45 13.19
N ARG A 164 20.08 5.37 13.36
CA ARG A 164 19.84 6.66 14.02
C ARG A 164 18.80 7.50 13.30
N TYR A 165 18.84 7.51 11.97
CA TYR A 165 17.81 8.19 11.19
C TYR A 165 16.43 7.58 11.43
N MET A 166 16.29 6.25 11.39
CA MET A 166 15.01 5.59 11.68
C MET A 166 14.51 5.89 13.10
N LYS A 167 15.40 5.91 14.10
CA LYS A 167 15.06 6.34 15.47
C LYS A 167 14.59 7.80 15.52
N SER A 168 15.15 8.69 14.72
CA SER A 168 14.69 10.09 14.62
C SER A 168 13.27 10.24 14.05
N LEU A 169 12.77 9.19 13.39
CA LEU A 169 11.38 9.06 12.95
C LEU A 169 10.48 8.35 13.99
N HIS A 170 10.99 8.15 15.21
CA HIS A 170 10.32 7.43 16.30
C HIS A 170 10.03 5.94 16.03
N ILE A 171 10.74 5.35 15.07
CA ILE A 171 10.70 3.90 14.84
C ILE A 171 11.49 3.20 15.95
N ASN A 172 10.89 2.19 16.57
CA ASN A 172 11.51 1.41 17.65
C ASN A 172 11.75 -0.06 17.30
N ILE A 173 11.27 -0.51 16.13
CA ILE A 173 11.51 -1.86 15.63
C ILE A 173 11.68 -1.88 14.10
N ILE A 174 12.62 -2.67 13.59
CA ILE A 174 12.83 -2.87 12.16
C ILE A 174 13.09 -4.35 11.83
N ARG A 175 12.99 -4.69 10.54
CA ARG A 175 13.45 -5.98 10.02
C ARG A 175 14.86 -5.86 9.48
N ILE A 176 15.76 -6.73 9.92
CA ILE A 176 17.12 -6.84 9.40
C ILE A 176 17.41 -8.33 9.12
N PRO A 177 17.89 -8.72 7.92
CA PRO A 177 18.43 -10.06 7.66
C PRO A 177 19.70 -10.35 8.49
N ASP A 178 20.22 -11.57 8.42
CA ASP A 178 21.44 -11.94 9.18
C ASP A 178 22.68 -11.17 8.69
N ASN A 179 23.02 -10.08 9.39
CA ASN A 179 24.24 -9.32 9.19
C ASN A 179 24.77 -8.77 10.52
N GLN A 180 25.96 -9.23 10.92
CA GLN A 180 26.55 -8.93 12.23
C GLN A 180 26.72 -7.42 12.49
N ASN A 181 27.15 -6.63 11.49
CA ASN A 181 27.37 -5.19 11.68
C ASN A 181 26.07 -4.45 11.98
N TRP A 182 24.98 -4.82 11.29
CA TRP A 182 23.66 -4.23 11.53
C TRP A 182 23.06 -4.65 12.87
N MET A 183 23.23 -5.92 13.25
CA MET A 183 22.77 -6.45 14.55
C MET A 183 23.49 -5.77 15.71
N ASP A 184 24.82 -5.65 15.63
CA ASP A 184 25.63 -4.93 16.62
C ASP A 184 25.20 -3.46 16.76
N VAL A 185 24.94 -2.79 15.64
CA VAL A 185 24.47 -1.39 15.65
C VAL A 185 23.09 -1.29 16.30
N CYS A 186 22.16 -2.20 16.01
CA CYS A 186 20.83 -2.17 16.62
C CYS A 186 20.89 -2.43 18.13
N ASP A 187 21.79 -3.31 18.58
CA ASP A 187 22.08 -3.51 19.99
C ASP A 187 22.63 -2.23 20.64
N GLU A 188 23.63 -1.60 20.01
CA GLU A 188 24.33 -0.39 20.50
C GLU A 188 23.41 0.84 20.53
N GLU A 189 22.62 1.04 19.48
CA GLU A 189 21.78 2.22 19.30
C GLU A 189 20.38 2.04 19.90
N GLY A 190 20.00 0.84 20.37
CA GLY A 190 18.69 0.59 20.96
C GLY A 190 17.56 0.57 19.93
N MET A 191 17.65 -0.32 18.95
CA MET A 191 16.61 -0.58 17.93
C MET A 191 16.17 -2.04 18.05
N MET A 192 14.88 -2.30 18.25
CA MET A 192 14.40 -3.69 18.26
C MET A 192 14.39 -4.28 16.86
N ILE A 193 14.47 -5.60 16.78
CA ILE A 193 14.49 -6.36 15.55
C ILE A 193 13.48 -7.51 15.62
N PHE A 194 12.76 -7.73 14.53
CA PHE A 194 12.18 -9.03 14.22
C PHE A 194 13.01 -9.69 13.12
N ALA A 195 13.49 -10.91 13.38
CA ALA A 195 14.44 -11.61 12.52
C ALA A 195 14.11 -13.10 12.41
N GLY A 196 14.72 -13.79 11.46
CA GLY A 196 14.52 -15.21 11.23
C GLY A 196 14.35 -15.55 9.76
N ARG A 197 13.70 -16.70 9.49
CA ARG A 197 13.39 -17.14 8.13
C ARG A 197 12.21 -16.35 7.58
N TYR A 198 12.52 -15.27 6.87
CA TYR A 198 11.51 -14.48 6.14
C TYR A 198 11.30 -14.97 4.71
N GLY A 199 10.81 -16.20 4.58
CA GLY A 199 10.59 -16.87 3.31
C GLY A 199 10.00 -18.26 3.52
N ARG A 200 10.20 -19.16 2.57
CA ARG A 200 9.83 -20.58 2.78
C ARG A 200 10.81 -21.23 3.76
N PRO A 201 10.35 -22.16 4.62
CA PRO A 201 11.25 -23.05 5.35
C PRO A 201 12.23 -23.73 4.38
N LYS A 202 13.48 -23.94 4.81
CA LYS A 202 14.48 -24.62 3.98
C LYS A 202 13.98 -26.02 3.59
N HIS A 203 14.23 -26.43 2.36
CA HIS A 203 13.77 -27.70 1.77
C HIS A 203 12.25 -27.84 1.60
N ALA A 204 11.46 -26.80 1.88
CA ALA A 204 10.03 -26.79 1.57
C ALA A 204 9.76 -26.47 0.09
N THR A 205 8.57 -26.83 -0.39
CA THR A 205 8.11 -26.54 -1.76
C THR A 205 6.90 -25.60 -1.74
N LYS A 206 6.40 -25.18 -2.91
CA LYS A 206 5.15 -24.39 -2.97
C LYS A 206 3.94 -25.12 -2.34
N THR A 207 3.98 -26.45 -2.28
CA THR A 207 2.81 -27.29 -1.97
C THR A 207 3.01 -28.23 -0.79
N ALA A 208 4.20 -28.26 -0.18
CA ALA A 208 4.48 -29.11 0.98
C ALA A 208 5.57 -28.52 1.89
N PRO A 209 5.45 -28.68 3.22
CA PRO A 209 6.53 -28.40 4.17
C PRO A 209 7.68 -29.42 4.02
N PRO A 210 8.83 -29.21 4.69
CA PRO A 210 9.91 -30.19 4.73
C PRO A 210 9.48 -31.51 5.37
N THR A 211 9.99 -32.64 4.88
CA THR A 211 9.69 -33.96 5.43
C THR A 211 10.60 -34.36 6.60
N ASP A 212 11.85 -33.90 6.59
CA ASP A 212 12.81 -34.14 7.68
C ASP A 212 12.67 -33.05 8.75
N PHE A 213 11.95 -33.38 9.82
CA PHE A 213 11.71 -32.45 10.93
C PHE A 213 12.98 -32.18 11.75
N GLU A 214 13.81 -33.19 12.01
CA GLU A 214 15.00 -33.04 12.86
C GLU A 214 16.07 -32.19 12.17
N LEU A 215 16.28 -32.41 10.86
CA LEU A 215 17.13 -31.53 10.06
C LEU A 215 16.59 -30.10 10.03
N SER A 216 15.27 -29.93 9.94
CA SER A 216 14.64 -28.61 9.98
C SER A 216 14.84 -27.92 11.33
N LEU A 217 14.63 -28.64 12.44
CA LEU A 217 14.83 -28.12 13.79
C LEU A 217 16.29 -27.71 14.02
N LYS A 218 17.24 -28.56 13.61
CA LYS A 218 18.67 -28.22 13.61
C LYS A 218 18.92 -26.97 12.78
N THR A 219 18.40 -26.90 11.56
CA THR A 219 18.56 -25.74 10.67
C THR A 219 18.04 -24.44 11.30
N TYR A 220 16.89 -24.47 11.97
CA TYR A 220 16.38 -23.30 12.68
C TYR A 220 17.29 -22.88 13.82
N LYS A 221 17.68 -23.82 14.68
CA LYS A 221 18.56 -23.51 15.84
C LYS A 221 19.92 -22.99 15.41
N GLU A 222 20.47 -23.52 14.32
CA GLU A 222 21.86 -23.29 13.96
C GLU A 222 22.07 -22.16 12.97
N ILE A 223 21.14 -21.99 12.02
CA ILE A 223 21.30 -21.08 10.89
C ILE A 223 20.27 -19.98 10.92
N ASP A 224 18.99 -20.30 11.14
CA ASP A 224 17.94 -19.30 10.95
C ASP A 224 17.66 -18.45 12.19
N LEU A 225 17.94 -18.95 13.40
CA LEU A 225 17.70 -18.25 14.67
C LEU A 225 18.94 -18.15 15.56
N GLY A 226 19.83 -19.14 15.52
CA GLY A 226 21.07 -19.19 16.31
C GLY A 226 21.90 -17.91 16.26
N PRO A 227 22.18 -17.34 15.08
CA PRO A 227 22.93 -16.08 14.95
C PRO A 227 22.34 -14.90 15.73
N PHE A 228 21.03 -14.93 16.01
CA PHE A 228 20.31 -13.85 16.69
C PHE A 228 20.24 -13.97 18.21
N THR A 229 20.59 -15.13 18.77
CA THR A 229 20.37 -15.46 20.19
C THR A 229 21.11 -14.54 21.16
N SER A 230 22.32 -14.09 20.79
CA SER A 230 23.13 -13.17 21.60
C SER A 230 22.66 -11.71 21.54
N HIS A 231 21.83 -11.36 20.55
CA HIS A 231 21.44 -9.98 20.28
C HIS A 231 20.19 -9.61 21.11
N PRO A 232 20.30 -8.72 22.13
CA PRO A 232 19.16 -8.25 22.90
C PRO A 232 18.16 -7.45 22.06
N SER A 233 18.61 -6.85 20.95
CA SER A 233 17.74 -6.17 19.99
C SER A 233 16.74 -7.12 19.32
N VAL A 234 17.06 -8.40 19.14
CA VAL A 234 16.16 -9.34 18.47
C VAL A 234 15.07 -9.79 19.42
N VAL A 235 13.87 -9.25 19.21
CA VAL A 235 12.73 -9.40 20.13
C VAL A 235 11.70 -10.43 19.69
N ILE A 236 11.60 -10.63 18.37
CA ILE A 236 10.64 -11.52 17.72
C ILE A 236 11.36 -12.42 16.71
N TYR A 237 11.03 -13.71 16.73
CA TYR A 237 11.49 -14.69 15.74
C TYR A 237 10.43 -15.00 14.69
N ILE A 238 10.87 -15.07 13.43
CA ILE A 238 10.04 -15.47 12.28
C ILE A 238 10.49 -16.82 11.74
N LEU A 239 9.56 -17.75 11.56
CA LEU A 239 9.84 -19.06 11.00
C LEU A 239 9.53 -19.16 9.50
N SER A 240 8.56 -18.39 9.01
CA SER A 240 8.25 -18.33 7.58
C SER A 240 7.45 -17.07 7.23
N ASN A 241 7.37 -16.76 5.94
CA ASN A 241 6.62 -15.62 5.41
C ASN A 241 5.64 -16.04 4.31
N GLU A 242 4.35 -15.80 4.52
CA GLU A 242 3.29 -16.01 3.52
C GLU A 242 3.19 -17.44 2.96
N MET A 243 3.34 -18.45 3.82
CA MET A 243 3.01 -19.83 3.45
C MET A 243 1.50 -19.97 3.25
N PRO A 244 1.05 -20.91 2.39
CA PRO A 244 -0.36 -21.24 2.28
C PRO A 244 -0.97 -21.44 3.68
N TYR A 245 -2.16 -20.88 3.91
CA TYR A 245 -2.79 -20.82 5.23
C TYR A 245 -4.18 -21.48 5.28
N GLU A 246 -4.71 -21.82 4.11
CA GLU A 246 -6.01 -22.46 3.90
C GLU A 246 -5.88 -23.73 3.07
N GLY A 247 -6.88 -24.60 3.19
CA GLY A 247 -6.95 -25.90 2.53
C GLY A 247 -5.88 -26.87 3.03
N LYS A 248 -5.83 -28.06 2.40
CA LYS A 248 -4.94 -29.16 2.81
C LYS A 248 -3.47 -28.75 2.90
N VAL A 249 -2.98 -27.93 1.98
CA VAL A 249 -1.59 -27.44 2.00
C VAL A 249 -1.36 -26.50 3.18
N GLY A 250 -2.32 -25.61 3.47
CA GLY A 250 -2.24 -24.73 4.62
C GLY A 250 -2.27 -25.48 5.95
N ASP A 251 -3.03 -26.57 6.03
CA ASP A 251 -3.05 -27.46 7.20
C ASP A 251 -1.68 -28.10 7.43
N LEU A 252 -1.05 -28.66 6.38
CA LEU A 252 0.29 -29.26 6.47
C LEU A 252 1.36 -28.26 6.96
N TYR A 253 1.35 -27.05 6.41
CA TYR A 253 2.26 -25.99 6.86
C TYR A 253 1.99 -25.58 8.31
N ARG A 254 0.72 -25.43 8.68
CA ARG A 254 0.32 -25.09 10.05
C ARG A 254 0.78 -26.15 11.05
N ASP A 255 0.61 -27.43 10.74
CA ASP A 255 1.02 -28.54 11.61
C ASP A 255 2.54 -28.57 11.80
N PHE A 256 3.30 -28.48 10.69
CA PHE A 256 4.76 -28.42 10.73
C PHE A 256 5.26 -27.25 11.57
N LEU A 257 4.74 -26.04 11.32
CA LEU A 257 5.16 -24.83 12.01
C LEU A 257 4.74 -24.82 13.48
N THR A 258 3.58 -25.41 13.83
CA THR A 258 3.14 -25.54 15.22
C THR A 258 4.07 -26.47 16.00
N ARG A 259 4.45 -27.63 15.43
CA ARG A 259 5.44 -28.54 16.05
C ARG A 259 6.81 -27.87 16.16
N MET A 260 7.23 -27.13 15.13
CA MET A 260 8.50 -26.39 15.16
C MET A 260 8.51 -25.33 16.27
N TYR A 261 7.43 -24.57 16.41
CA TYR A 261 7.25 -23.60 17.50
C TYR A 261 7.36 -24.25 18.88
N GLN A 262 6.70 -25.39 19.10
CA GLN A 262 6.74 -26.10 20.39
C GLN A 262 8.17 -26.50 20.79
N GLU A 263 8.98 -26.98 19.84
CA GLU A 263 10.37 -27.35 20.11
C GLU A 263 11.30 -26.13 20.26
N LEU A 264 11.10 -25.09 19.44
CA LEU A 264 11.89 -23.87 19.51
C LEU A 264 11.58 -23.05 20.77
N LYS A 265 10.33 -23.01 21.24
CA LYS A 265 9.96 -22.31 22.48
C LYS A 265 10.58 -22.93 23.73
N LYS A 266 10.78 -24.26 23.74
CA LYS A 266 11.55 -24.96 24.79
C LYS A 266 13.03 -24.60 24.73
N TRP A 267 13.55 -24.36 23.53
CA TRP A 267 14.95 -24.00 23.30
C TRP A 267 15.25 -22.54 23.67
N ASP A 268 14.41 -21.61 23.23
CA ASP A 268 14.48 -20.19 23.57
C ASP A 268 13.09 -19.60 23.83
N SER A 269 12.75 -19.42 25.11
CA SER A 269 11.50 -18.79 25.52
C SER A 269 11.60 -17.27 25.68
N THR A 270 12.79 -16.68 25.51
CA THR A 270 13.08 -15.26 25.78
C THR A 270 12.61 -14.31 24.67
N ARG A 271 12.03 -14.88 23.60
CA ARG A 271 11.52 -14.19 22.42
C ARG A 271 10.11 -14.67 22.09
N LEU A 272 9.37 -13.80 21.40
CA LEU A 272 8.06 -14.14 20.86
C LEU A 272 8.18 -14.64 19.42
N TYR A 273 7.25 -15.48 18.99
CA TYR A 273 7.31 -16.13 17.67
C TYR A 273 6.17 -15.70 16.75
N ILE A 274 6.53 -15.51 15.48
CA ILE A 274 5.62 -15.50 14.33
C ILE A 274 5.99 -16.70 13.45
N CYS A 275 5.11 -17.69 13.39
CA CYS A 275 5.37 -18.91 12.62
C CYS A 275 5.20 -18.71 11.11
N ASN A 276 4.15 -18.00 10.70
CA ASN A 276 3.87 -17.67 9.31
C ASN A 276 3.39 -16.22 9.25
N ALA A 277 4.30 -15.31 8.92
CA ALA A 277 4.03 -13.88 8.86
C ALA A 277 2.91 -13.59 7.85
N GLY A 278 2.00 -12.71 8.25
CA GLY A 278 0.88 -12.22 7.46
C GLY A 278 -0.31 -13.14 7.29
N TYR A 279 -0.10 -14.34 6.74
CA TYR A 279 -1.20 -15.25 6.37
C TYR A 279 -1.45 -16.34 7.39
N GLY A 280 -0.53 -16.58 8.33
CA GLY A 280 -0.75 -17.54 9.41
C GLY A 280 -1.82 -17.12 10.42
N LEU A 281 -2.13 -15.81 10.49
CA LEU A 281 -3.12 -15.22 11.39
C LEU A 281 -2.95 -15.68 12.84
N GLY A 282 -1.70 -15.79 13.30
CA GLY A 282 -1.35 -16.21 14.68
C GLY A 282 -1.70 -17.63 15.10
N LYS A 283 -2.26 -18.49 14.22
CA LYS A 283 -2.76 -19.83 14.60
C LYS A 283 -1.69 -20.70 15.28
N SER A 284 -0.45 -20.63 14.80
CA SER A 284 0.66 -21.49 15.24
C SER A 284 1.63 -20.87 16.25
N ALA A 285 1.41 -19.63 16.73
CA ALA A 285 2.44 -18.88 17.45
C ALA A 285 1.90 -17.89 18.50
N ASP A 286 2.76 -16.98 18.96
CA ASP A 286 2.50 -15.98 19.99
C ASP A 286 1.67 -14.79 19.46
N ILE A 287 1.95 -14.34 18.24
CA ILE A 287 1.46 -13.05 17.71
C ILE A 287 0.42 -13.25 16.59
N TYR A 288 -0.69 -12.51 16.62
CA TYR A 288 -1.67 -12.44 15.54
C TYR A 288 -1.18 -11.45 14.48
N ASP A 289 -0.24 -11.90 13.66
CA ASP A 289 0.34 -11.07 12.61
C ASP A 289 -0.47 -11.14 11.30
N VAL A 290 -0.69 -9.99 10.67
CA VAL A 290 -1.56 -9.82 9.49
C VAL A 290 -0.87 -9.00 8.41
N HIS A 291 -0.89 -9.49 7.17
CA HIS A 291 -0.49 -8.71 5.99
C HIS A 291 -1.74 -8.25 5.24
N ARG A 292 -2.04 -6.95 5.35
CA ARG A 292 -3.10 -6.29 4.56
C ARG A 292 -2.56 -5.02 3.93
N TYR A 293 -2.68 -4.94 2.61
CA TYR A 293 -2.22 -3.80 1.82
C TYR A 293 -3.40 -2.92 1.43
N TRP A 294 -4.29 -2.67 2.40
CA TRP A 294 -5.44 -1.79 2.27
C TRP A 294 -5.00 -0.38 1.91
N GLY A 295 -5.61 0.23 0.89
CA GLY A 295 -5.18 1.52 0.36
C GLY A 295 -3.94 1.44 -0.54
N TRP A 296 -3.44 0.24 -0.89
CA TRP A 296 -2.39 0.06 -1.89
C TRP A 296 -2.78 -0.91 -3.00
N TYR A 297 -2.92 -2.20 -2.69
CA TYR A 297 -3.25 -3.22 -3.69
C TYR A 297 -4.75 -3.43 -3.85
N TYR A 298 -5.55 -3.08 -2.86
CA TYR A 298 -6.99 -3.29 -2.80
C TYR A 298 -7.54 -2.51 -1.61
N ASN A 299 -8.86 -2.34 -1.54
CA ASN A 299 -9.56 -1.68 -0.42
C ASN A 299 -9.06 -0.24 -0.18
N SER A 300 -9.60 0.45 0.83
CA SER A 300 -9.13 1.79 1.23
C SER A 300 -8.51 1.78 2.63
N PHE A 301 -7.95 2.92 3.06
CA PHE A 301 -7.49 3.07 4.45
C PHE A 301 -8.65 2.93 5.47
N LEU A 302 -9.91 3.16 5.08
CA LEU A 302 -11.06 3.02 5.99
C LEU A 302 -11.28 1.56 6.38
N THR A 303 -10.74 0.58 5.65
CA THR A 303 -10.84 -0.82 6.03
C THR A 303 -10.15 -1.12 7.37
N TYR A 304 -9.16 -0.33 7.78
CA TYR A 304 -8.57 -0.39 9.13
C TYR A 304 -9.58 -0.13 10.23
N LEU A 305 -10.67 0.56 9.94
CA LEU A 305 -11.73 0.78 10.90
C LEU A 305 -12.46 -0.52 11.30
N ASN A 306 -12.32 -1.62 10.56
CA ASN A 306 -12.78 -2.93 11.02
C ASN A 306 -11.98 -3.46 12.23
N MET A 307 -10.80 -2.88 12.53
CA MET A 307 -9.92 -3.36 13.59
C MET A 307 -10.44 -3.08 15.01
N ARG A 308 -11.42 -2.19 15.19
CA ARG A 308 -12.06 -1.94 16.50
C ARG A 308 -12.87 -3.14 16.99
N GLU A 309 -13.38 -3.98 16.09
CA GLU A 309 -14.09 -5.20 16.46
C GLU A 309 -13.09 -6.33 16.78
N LYS A 310 -12.58 -6.34 18.02
CA LYS A 310 -11.58 -7.29 18.52
C LYS A 310 -11.90 -8.76 18.18
N ALA A 311 -13.16 -9.16 18.25
CA ALA A 311 -13.60 -10.54 18.00
C ALA A 311 -13.30 -11.02 16.57
N MET A 312 -13.22 -10.13 15.58
CA MET A 312 -12.88 -10.50 14.20
C MET A 312 -11.39 -10.82 14.02
N TRP A 313 -10.52 -10.36 14.94
CA TRP A 313 -9.07 -10.34 14.78
C TRP A 313 -8.34 -11.16 15.85
N GLN A 314 -8.94 -12.29 16.25
CA GLN A 314 -8.38 -13.20 17.23
C GLN A 314 -8.69 -14.65 16.85
N ASN A 315 -7.84 -15.58 17.31
CA ASN A 315 -8.15 -17.00 17.21
C ASN A 315 -8.98 -17.44 18.42
N PRO A 316 -9.96 -18.36 18.26
CA PRO A 316 -10.71 -18.92 19.38
C PRO A 316 -9.80 -19.42 20.50
N GLY A 317 -10.06 -19.00 21.74
CA GLY A 317 -9.29 -19.41 22.92
C GLY A 317 -7.92 -18.76 23.07
N LYS A 318 -7.56 -17.77 22.22
CA LYS A 318 -6.31 -17.01 22.34
C LYS A 318 -6.61 -15.51 22.39
N VAL A 319 -5.80 -14.78 23.15
CA VAL A 319 -5.76 -13.31 23.14
C VAL A 319 -4.33 -12.89 22.84
N GLN A 320 -4.08 -12.57 21.58
CA GLN A 320 -2.75 -12.34 21.04
C GLN A 320 -2.58 -10.88 20.66
N PRO A 321 -1.36 -10.32 20.78
CA PRO A 321 -1.07 -9.02 20.22
C PRO A 321 -1.22 -9.09 18.70
N ILE A 322 -1.91 -8.09 18.15
CA ILE A 322 -2.15 -7.94 16.72
C ILE A 322 -1.06 -7.03 16.16
N THR A 323 -0.32 -7.56 15.20
CA THR A 323 0.71 -6.80 14.47
C THR A 323 0.46 -6.84 12.98
N PHE A 324 0.91 -5.80 12.31
CA PHE A 324 0.98 -5.76 10.85
C PHE A 324 2.46 -5.62 10.49
N THR A 325 3.22 -6.73 10.47
CA THR A 325 4.66 -6.71 10.12
C THR A 325 4.92 -6.35 8.66
N GLU A 326 3.90 -6.45 7.81
CA GLU A 326 3.80 -5.70 6.56
C GLU A 326 2.39 -5.16 6.39
N CYS A 327 2.28 -3.87 6.09
CA CYS A 327 1.01 -3.27 5.66
C CYS A 327 1.21 -2.01 4.86
N VAL A 328 0.22 -1.64 4.05
CA VAL A 328 0.24 -0.43 3.20
C VAL A 328 1.62 -0.19 2.53
N GLY A 329 1.88 1.03 2.08
CA GLY A 329 3.12 1.41 1.41
C GLY A 329 2.86 1.67 -0.07
N ASN A 330 3.66 2.51 -0.71
CA ASN A 330 3.66 2.62 -2.16
C ASN A 330 5.09 2.34 -2.61
N TYR A 331 5.23 1.54 -3.67
CA TYR A 331 6.52 1.31 -4.30
C TYR A 331 6.74 2.51 -5.22
N THR A 332 7.32 3.56 -4.65
CA THR A 332 7.75 4.73 -5.42
C THR A 332 9.21 4.57 -5.81
N GLY A 333 9.56 4.86 -7.06
CA GLY A 333 10.93 4.77 -7.51
C GLY A 333 11.73 6.03 -7.21
N ILE A 334 12.84 6.23 -7.91
CA ILE A 334 13.83 7.28 -7.59
C ILE A 334 13.23 8.68 -7.76
N ASP A 335 12.45 8.90 -8.81
CA ASP A 335 11.83 10.21 -9.09
C ASP A 335 10.56 10.49 -8.27
N GLY A 336 10.16 9.55 -7.39
CA GLY A 336 8.98 9.67 -6.55
C GLY A 336 7.68 9.13 -7.17
N ARG A 337 7.65 8.81 -8.46
CA ARG A 337 6.48 8.18 -9.11
C ARG A 337 6.31 6.74 -8.67
N PHE A 338 5.11 6.18 -8.85
CA PHE A 338 4.91 4.73 -8.75
C PHE A 338 5.94 4.00 -9.63
N ASN A 339 6.55 2.96 -9.08
CA ASN A 339 7.49 2.13 -9.79
C ASN A 339 6.72 1.09 -10.61
N LEU A 340 6.52 1.37 -11.89
CA LEU A 340 5.58 0.64 -12.76
C LEU A 340 6.18 -0.66 -13.31
N CYS A 341 6.73 -1.50 -12.45
CA CYS A 341 7.26 -2.79 -12.85
C CYS A 341 6.18 -3.61 -13.56
N SER A 342 6.50 -4.03 -14.78
CA SER A 342 5.64 -4.81 -15.67
C SER A 342 5.17 -6.10 -14.99
N ARG A 343 3.93 -6.54 -15.28
CA ARG A 343 3.34 -7.79 -14.72
C ARG A 343 3.21 -7.84 -13.19
N THR A 344 3.29 -6.69 -12.50
CA THR A 344 3.07 -6.57 -11.06
C THR A 344 1.74 -5.87 -10.73
N LYS A 345 1.47 -5.69 -9.43
CA LYS A 345 0.30 -4.97 -8.92
C LYS A 345 0.43 -3.43 -9.09
N GLN A 346 1.65 -2.90 -9.27
CA GLN A 346 1.91 -1.45 -9.24
C GLN A 346 1.19 -0.65 -10.33
N PRO A 347 1.13 -1.08 -11.60
CA PRO A 347 0.36 -0.37 -12.61
C PRO A 347 -1.14 -0.29 -12.28
N GLY A 348 -1.69 -1.33 -11.64
CA GLY A 348 -3.06 -1.33 -11.13
C GLY A 348 -3.24 -0.34 -9.97
N SER A 349 -2.28 -0.33 -9.02
CA SER A 349 -2.29 0.60 -7.89
C SER A 349 -2.20 2.07 -8.33
N GLN A 350 -1.30 2.43 -9.26
CA GLN A 350 -1.22 3.81 -9.76
C GLN A 350 -2.58 4.25 -10.31
N LYS A 351 -3.21 3.43 -11.17
CA LYS A 351 -4.53 3.72 -11.76
C LYS A 351 -5.63 3.91 -10.71
N CYS A 352 -5.54 3.27 -9.56
CA CYS A 352 -6.51 3.44 -8.47
C CYS A 352 -6.30 4.73 -7.67
N TRP A 353 -5.05 5.21 -7.53
CA TRP A 353 -4.72 6.20 -6.51
C TRP A 353 -4.25 7.55 -7.05
N THR A 354 -3.43 7.55 -8.10
CA THR A 354 -2.99 8.79 -8.77
C THR A 354 -3.51 8.87 -10.20
N GLY A 355 -4.14 7.80 -10.68
CA GLY A 355 -4.88 7.81 -11.93
C GLY A 355 -4.06 8.12 -13.16
N HIS A 356 -4.70 8.87 -14.04
CA HIS A 356 -4.20 9.34 -15.32
C HIS A 356 -3.75 10.80 -15.26
N LEU A 357 -3.27 11.27 -14.11
CA LEU A 357 -2.62 12.57 -14.00
C LEU A 357 -1.47 12.69 -15.02
N PRO A 358 -1.16 13.91 -15.50
CA PRO A 358 0.00 14.16 -16.35
C PRO A 358 1.30 13.64 -15.71
N ASP A 359 2.23 13.16 -16.53
CA ASP A 359 3.48 12.55 -16.05
C ASP A 359 4.28 13.47 -15.12
N ALA A 360 4.22 14.79 -15.35
CA ALA A 360 4.88 15.81 -14.52
C ALA A 360 4.30 15.90 -13.08
N GLU A 361 3.04 15.51 -12.89
CA GLU A 361 2.33 15.58 -11.60
C GLU A 361 2.36 14.24 -10.84
N GLN A 362 2.67 13.13 -11.53
CA GLN A 362 2.63 11.78 -10.95
C GLN A 362 3.58 11.61 -9.75
N ALA A 363 4.72 12.31 -9.74
CA ALA A 363 5.70 12.18 -8.66
C ALA A 363 5.16 12.76 -7.34
N GLU A 364 4.68 14.01 -7.39
CA GLU A 364 4.09 14.68 -6.23
C GLU A 364 2.86 13.91 -5.74
N ALA A 365 1.96 13.54 -6.65
CA ALA A 365 0.74 12.82 -6.30
C ALA A 365 1.02 11.46 -5.64
N ALA A 366 1.99 10.68 -6.16
CA ALA A 366 2.33 9.37 -5.60
C ALA A 366 2.98 9.49 -4.21
N MET A 367 3.87 10.46 -4.01
CA MET A 367 4.49 10.70 -2.70
C MET A 367 3.49 11.25 -1.68
N ALA A 368 2.59 12.16 -2.09
CA ALA A 368 1.51 12.66 -1.24
C ALA A 368 0.56 11.52 -0.83
N TYR A 369 0.17 10.65 -1.77
CA TYR A 369 -0.67 9.49 -1.47
C TYR A 369 0.05 8.47 -0.58
N GLN A 370 1.36 8.26 -0.77
CA GLN A 370 2.19 7.41 0.09
C GLN A 370 2.20 7.91 1.55
N ALA A 371 2.36 9.22 1.75
CA ALA A 371 2.26 9.82 3.09
C ALA A 371 0.83 9.70 3.64
N PHE A 372 -0.19 9.99 2.84
CA PHE A 372 -1.60 9.91 3.23
C PHE A 372 -1.99 8.50 3.73
N VAL A 373 -1.66 7.44 2.99
CA VAL A 373 -2.04 6.08 3.39
C VAL A 373 -1.25 5.61 4.63
N LEU A 374 0.02 6.02 4.75
CA LEU A 374 0.85 5.73 5.92
C LEU A 374 0.29 6.40 7.17
N LYS A 375 -0.03 7.69 7.08
CA LYS A 375 -0.65 8.47 8.15
C LYS A 375 -1.88 7.75 8.68
N ASN A 376 -2.82 7.46 7.79
CA ASN A 376 -4.07 6.85 8.17
C ASN A 376 -3.87 5.46 8.78
N ALA A 377 -3.05 4.59 8.18
CA ALA A 377 -2.80 3.26 8.72
C ALA A 377 -2.15 3.30 10.11
N THR A 378 -1.16 4.18 10.32
CA THR A 378 -0.41 4.24 11.57
C THR A 378 -1.16 4.95 12.69
N GLU A 379 -1.88 6.03 12.38
CA GLU A 379 -2.63 6.78 13.37
C GLU A 379 -3.93 6.07 13.77
N LEU A 380 -4.71 5.53 12.82
CA LEU A 380 -5.92 4.77 13.13
C LEU A 380 -5.62 3.59 14.06
N PHE A 381 -4.58 2.81 13.75
CA PHE A 381 -4.24 1.64 14.56
C PHE A 381 -3.93 2.00 16.01
N ARG A 382 -3.32 3.18 16.24
CA ARG A 382 -3.02 3.71 17.57
C ARG A 382 -4.26 4.29 18.27
N ARG A 383 -5.12 5.02 17.55
CA ARG A 383 -6.39 5.56 18.09
C ARG A 383 -7.33 4.45 18.52
N LEU A 384 -7.48 3.42 17.69
CA LEU A 384 -8.41 2.32 17.89
C LEU A 384 -8.03 1.39 19.07
N ARG A 385 -6.88 1.58 19.72
CA ARG A 385 -6.48 0.82 20.92
C ARG A 385 -7.44 0.94 22.09
N SER A 386 -8.17 2.06 22.18
CA SER A 386 -9.19 2.23 23.23
C SER A 386 -10.40 1.30 23.05
N GLN A 387 -10.66 0.84 21.82
CA GLN A 387 -11.72 -0.12 21.48
C GLN A 387 -11.18 -1.55 21.33
N ASN A 388 -9.97 -1.70 20.81
CA ASN A 388 -9.26 -2.97 20.68
C ASN A 388 -7.83 -2.86 21.24
N ASP A 389 -7.69 -3.18 22.52
CA ASP A 389 -6.44 -3.18 23.28
C ASP A 389 -5.34 -4.09 22.71
N CYS A 390 -5.69 -5.04 21.84
CA CYS A 390 -4.75 -5.98 21.23
C CYS A 390 -4.00 -5.38 20.03
N LEU A 391 -4.36 -4.18 19.56
CA LEU A 391 -3.65 -3.50 18.47
C LEU A 391 -2.27 -3.04 18.97
N ALA A 392 -1.24 -3.83 18.68
CA ALA A 392 0.05 -3.73 19.37
C ALA A 392 1.22 -3.29 18.46
N GLY A 393 1.03 -3.23 17.14
CA GLY A 393 2.07 -2.71 16.25
C GLY A 393 1.72 -2.62 14.78
N THR A 394 2.29 -1.62 14.11
CA THR A 394 2.19 -1.42 12.66
C THR A 394 3.57 -1.21 12.04
N MET A 395 3.81 -1.86 10.89
CA MET A 395 5.09 -1.80 10.20
C MET A 395 4.85 -1.62 8.70
N PRO A 396 4.69 -0.36 8.24
CA PRO A 396 4.39 -0.15 6.84
C PRO A 396 5.48 -0.69 5.91
N PHE A 397 5.07 -1.26 4.77
CA PHE A 397 5.95 -1.83 3.75
C PHE A 397 6.24 -0.78 2.67
N THR A 398 6.95 0.28 3.05
CA THR A 398 7.05 1.53 2.27
C THR A 398 8.50 1.92 1.96
N ILE A 399 8.74 2.51 0.77
CA ILE A 399 10.06 3.04 0.41
C ILE A 399 10.23 4.45 1.00
N VAL A 400 11.13 4.60 1.97
CA VAL A 400 11.35 5.86 2.70
C VAL A 400 12.34 6.81 2.00
N PHE A 401 13.15 6.32 1.05
CA PHE A 401 14.23 7.07 0.41
C PHE A 401 14.10 7.13 -1.12
N HIS A 402 14.66 8.16 -1.74
CA HIS A 402 14.76 8.29 -3.20
C HIS A 402 15.83 7.36 -3.79
N HIS A 403 17.01 7.32 -3.19
CA HIS A 403 18.15 6.57 -3.71
C HIS A 403 18.49 5.39 -2.79
N TRP A 404 18.80 4.26 -3.42
CA TRP A 404 19.26 3.03 -2.75
C TRP A 404 20.47 2.48 -3.48
N ASP A 405 20.38 2.38 -4.81
CA ASP A 405 21.51 2.00 -5.66
C ASP A 405 22.37 3.22 -6.05
N GLY A 406 23.65 2.99 -6.33
CA GLY A 406 24.59 4.01 -6.80
C GLY A 406 25.04 5.04 -5.76
N VAL A 407 24.58 4.93 -4.51
CA VAL A 407 24.94 5.84 -3.41
C VAL A 407 26.32 5.52 -2.83
N SER A 408 27.07 6.56 -2.46
CA SER A 408 28.38 6.44 -1.80
C SER A 408 28.31 6.59 -0.27
N SER A 409 27.19 7.12 0.25
CA SER A 409 26.98 7.39 1.67
C SER A 409 25.48 7.41 2.03
N PHE A 410 25.17 7.35 3.33
CA PHE A 410 23.78 7.47 3.81
C PHE A 410 23.12 8.79 3.41
N ALA A 411 23.87 9.90 3.42
CA ALA A 411 23.37 11.23 3.08
C ALA A 411 22.84 11.35 1.63
N GLU A 412 23.27 10.46 0.73
CA GLU A 412 22.82 10.41 -0.66
C GLU A 412 21.51 9.65 -0.84
N MET A 413 21.03 8.88 0.15
CA MET A 413 19.76 8.17 0.03
C MET A 413 18.55 9.11 -0.14
N LYS A 414 18.61 10.32 0.44
CA LYS A 414 17.59 11.38 0.42
C LYS A 414 16.17 10.92 0.81
N PRO A 415 15.67 11.29 1.99
CA PRO A 415 14.35 10.84 2.43
C PRO A 415 13.21 11.47 1.61
N LYS A 416 12.14 10.69 1.44
CA LYS A 416 10.87 11.09 0.82
C LYS A 416 9.93 11.74 1.85
N PRO A 417 8.86 12.44 1.41
CA PRO A 417 7.86 13.03 2.31
C PRO A 417 7.24 12.04 3.32
N VAL A 418 7.13 10.75 2.96
CA VAL A 418 6.67 9.69 3.87
C VAL A 418 7.52 9.56 5.14
N ALA A 419 8.81 9.91 5.09
CA ALA A 419 9.67 9.90 6.26
C ALA A 419 9.24 10.95 7.29
N ARG A 420 8.91 12.16 6.84
CA ARG A 420 8.33 13.20 7.68
C ARG A 420 6.99 12.74 8.25
N GLN A 421 6.19 12.01 7.47
CA GLN A 421 4.92 11.47 7.97
C GLN A 421 5.13 10.43 9.08
N TYR A 422 6.15 9.56 9.00
CA TYR A 422 6.52 8.71 10.13
C TYR A 422 6.85 9.53 11.37
N GLN A 423 7.69 10.55 11.22
CA GLN A 423 8.06 11.43 12.33
C GLN A 423 6.84 12.06 13.01
N LEU A 424 5.76 12.35 12.27
CA LEU A 424 4.50 12.84 12.83
C LEU A 424 3.67 11.72 13.48
N SER A 425 3.39 10.65 12.76
CA SER A 425 2.44 9.61 13.19
C SER A 425 3.00 8.67 14.28
N TYR A 426 4.32 8.59 14.42
CA TYR A 426 5.00 7.75 15.42
C TYR A 426 5.53 8.51 16.63
N GLN A 427 5.23 9.81 16.78
CA GLN A 427 5.56 10.54 18.00
C GLN A 427 5.14 9.74 19.25
N PRO A 428 5.99 9.67 20.29
CA PRO A 428 5.68 8.95 21.52
C PRO A 428 4.33 9.41 22.11
N ILE A 429 4.12 10.73 22.18
CA ILE A 429 2.80 11.32 22.35
C ILE A 429 2.29 11.75 20.98
N LEU A 430 1.21 11.13 20.50
CA LEU A 430 0.61 11.44 19.20
C LEU A 430 -0.68 12.22 19.38
N LEU A 431 -0.70 13.47 18.89
CA LEU A 431 -1.93 14.15 18.48
C LEU A 431 -2.36 13.57 17.13
N SER A 432 -3.62 13.19 16.99
CA SER A 432 -4.18 12.72 15.72
C SER A 432 -5.58 13.29 15.52
N TRP A 433 -5.84 13.78 14.31
CA TRP A 433 -7.11 14.40 13.94
C TRP A 433 -8.05 13.36 13.33
N GLU A 434 -9.20 13.15 13.98
CA GLU A 434 -10.37 12.54 13.36
C GLU A 434 -11.17 13.66 12.69
N ASN A 435 -11.00 13.77 11.36
CA ASN A 435 -11.65 14.77 10.53
C ASN A 435 -12.36 14.09 9.36
N TRP A 436 -13.68 13.96 9.46
CA TRP A 436 -14.55 13.43 8.41
C TRP A 436 -15.19 14.52 7.55
N GLN A 437 -14.85 15.79 7.78
CA GLN A 437 -15.37 16.95 7.06
C GLN A 437 -14.23 17.70 6.36
N SER A 438 -13.53 17.00 5.46
CA SER A 438 -12.37 17.56 4.76
C SER A 438 -12.72 18.72 3.82
N GLN A 439 -13.99 18.94 3.52
CA GLN A 439 -14.48 20.01 2.66
C GLN A 439 -15.65 20.70 3.35
N VAL A 440 -15.64 22.03 3.43
CA VAL A 440 -16.65 22.79 4.17
C VAL A 440 -16.90 24.15 3.53
N TYR A 441 -18.12 24.67 3.67
CA TYR A 441 -18.43 26.05 3.28
C TYR A 441 -17.94 27.05 4.33
N ALA A 442 -17.41 28.19 3.89
CA ALA A 442 -17.19 29.35 4.75
C ALA A 442 -18.52 29.76 5.42
N GLY A 443 -18.48 30.03 6.73
CA GLY A 443 -19.67 30.35 7.53
C GLY A 443 -20.39 29.14 8.13
N LYS A 444 -19.99 27.90 7.82
CA LYS A 444 -20.51 26.68 8.47
C LYS A 444 -19.66 26.26 9.67
N LYS A 445 -20.15 25.27 10.42
CA LYS A 445 -19.42 24.64 11.52
C LYS A 445 -18.63 23.45 11.01
N LEU A 446 -17.37 23.35 11.43
CA LEU A 446 -16.51 22.19 11.24
C LEU A 446 -16.49 21.40 12.55
N SER A 447 -16.84 20.12 12.49
CA SER A 447 -16.78 19.18 13.61
C SER A 447 -15.58 18.26 13.44
N VAL A 448 -14.66 18.27 14.40
CA VAL A 448 -13.45 17.44 14.41
C VAL A 448 -13.18 16.90 15.81
N VAL A 449 -12.45 15.80 15.92
CA VAL A 449 -12.02 15.27 17.22
C VAL A 449 -10.49 15.20 17.27
N ALA A 450 -9.91 15.79 18.32
CA ALA A 450 -8.48 15.69 18.61
C ALA A 450 -8.24 14.49 19.52
N HIS A 451 -7.55 13.47 19.03
CA HIS A 451 -7.12 12.31 19.83
C HIS A 451 -5.70 12.50 20.31
N VAL A 452 -5.41 12.08 21.54
CA VAL A 452 -4.06 11.96 22.07
C VAL A 452 -3.79 10.51 22.47
N VAL A 453 -2.74 9.94 21.89
CA VAL A 453 -2.25 8.60 22.20
C VAL A 453 -0.93 8.71 22.95
N ASN A 454 -0.82 8.08 24.12
CA ASN A 454 0.37 8.14 24.98
C ASN A 454 1.18 6.83 24.92
N ASP A 455 2.22 6.82 24.10
CA ASP A 455 3.29 5.80 24.07
C ASP A 455 4.64 6.42 24.46
N ASP A 456 4.66 7.26 25.50
CA ASP A 456 5.88 7.92 25.99
C ASP A 456 7.05 6.93 26.16
N ASP A 457 8.20 7.25 25.55
CA ASP A 457 9.35 6.33 25.49
C ASP A 457 9.93 5.96 26.87
N TYR A 458 9.61 6.74 27.92
CA TYR A 458 10.06 6.53 29.28
C TYR A 458 8.98 5.95 30.20
N GLY A 459 7.75 5.77 29.70
CA GLY A 459 6.64 5.18 30.43
C GLY A 459 5.88 6.16 31.32
N ASN A 460 5.85 7.45 30.99
CA ASN A 460 5.16 8.46 31.81
C ASN A 460 3.70 8.68 31.39
N GLY A 461 2.84 9.02 32.37
CA GLY A 461 1.52 9.57 32.10
C GLY A 461 1.58 11.03 31.63
N LEU A 462 0.65 11.42 30.76
CA LEU A 462 0.53 12.77 30.25
C LEU A 462 -0.43 13.58 31.16
N SER A 463 0.10 14.58 31.84
CA SER A 463 -0.64 15.44 32.77
C SER A 463 -0.51 16.91 32.39
N ASN A 464 -1.49 17.73 32.80
CA ASN A 464 -1.56 19.17 32.52
C ASN A 464 -1.34 19.48 31.03
N ALA A 465 -2.01 18.69 30.17
CA ALA A 465 -1.87 18.81 28.73
C ALA A 465 -2.80 19.90 28.20
N ARG A 466 -2.31 20.70 27.26
CA ARG A 466 -3.07 21.74 26.56
C ARG A 466 -2.96 21.54 25.06
N LEU A 467 -4.09 21.53 24.39
CA LEU A 467 -4.18 21.53 22.93
C LEU A 467 -4.25 22.97 22.45
N HIS A 468 -3.27 23.40 21.67
CA HIS A 468 -3.33 24.66 20.91
C HIS A 468 -3.59 24.31 19.44
N TRP A 469 -4.69 24.79 18.87
CA TRP A 469 -5.06 24.49 17.49
C TRP A 469 -5.30 25.76 16.67
N TRP A 470 -5.11 25.66 15.35
CA TRP A 470 -5.41 26.75 14.42
C TRP A 470 -5.69 26.22 13.02
N ILE A 471 -6.44 26.99 12.23
CA ILE A 471 -6.56 26.78 10.78
C ILE A 471 -5.64 27.79 10.08
N GLU A 472 -4.88 27.32 9.10
CA GLU A 472 -3.90 28.11 8.35
C GLU A 472 -4.22 28.13 6.86
N HIS A 473 -4.01 29.29 6.24
CA HIS A 473 -4.09 29.51 4.79
C HIS A 473 -2.88 30.32 4.35
N GLU A 474 -2.14 29.84 3.35
CA GLU A 474 -0.94 30.51 2.82
C GLU A 474 0.05 30.95 3.93
N GLY A 475 0.25 30.11 4.95
CA GLY A 475 1.13 30.38 6.08
C GLY A 475 0.57 31.32 7.16
N LYS A 476 -0.68 31.81 7.03
CA LYS A 476 -1.32 32.70 7.99
C LYS A 476 -2.40 31.99 8.79
N LYS A 477 -2.40 32.18 10.12
CA LYS A 477 -3.46 31.69 11.01
C LYS A 477 -4.74 32.51 10.77
N VAL A 478 -5.82 31.84 10.39
CA VAL A 478 -7.12 32.50 10.12
C VAL A 478 -8.10 32.35 11.29
N ILE A 479 -7.99 31.28 12.07
CA ILE A 479 -8.71 31.05 13.32
C ILE A 479 -7.86 30.15 14.22
N SER A 480 -7.97 30.30 15.53
CA SER A 480 -7.26 29.50 16.52
C SER A 480 -8.03 29.35 17.83
N GLY A 481 -7.68 28.34 18.61
CA GLY A 481 -8.18 28.15 19.96
C GLY A 481 -7.23 27.32 20.81
N GLU A 482 -7.57 27.23 22.10
CA GLU A 482 -6.84 26.45 23.09
C GLU A 482 -7.86 25.71 23.96
N ASN A 483 -7.52 24.47 24.33
CA ASN A 483 -8.34 23.64 25.18
C ASN A 483 -7.47 22.84 26.15
N GLU A 484 -7.93 22.68 27.39
CA GLU A 484 -7.34 21.70 28.29
C GLU A 484 -7.62 20.28 27.78
N PHE A 485 -6.64 19.40 27.94
CA PHE A 485 -6.75 18.00 27.57
C PHE A 485 -6.72 17.12 28.83
N PRO A 486 -7.57 16.09 28.92
CA PRO A 486 -7.58 15.18 30.06
C PRO A 486 -6.23 14.51 30.34
N PHE A 487 -6.07 14.00 31.57
CA PHE A 487 -4.93 13.13 31.90
C PHE A 487 -4.99 11.85 31.06
N VAL A 488 -3.89 11.53 30.37
CA VAL A 488 -3.79 10.30 29.58
C VAL A 488 -2.72 9.38 30.21
N PRO A 489 -3.10 8.23 30.80
CA PRO A 489 -2.13 7.31 31.39
C PRO A 489 -1.14 6.80 30.34
N TYR A 490 0.02 6.31 30.77
CA TYR A 490 0.93 5.60 29.87
C TYR A 490 0.21 4.44 29.21
N TYR A 491 0.41 4.27 27.90
CA TYR A 491 -0.27 3.28 27.05
C TYR A 491 -1.78 3.54 26.83
N GLY A 492 -2.28 4.71 27.24
CA GLY A 492 -3.68 5.13 27.07
C GLY A 492 -3.92 5.98 25.81
N THR A 493 -5.20 6.14 25.48
CA THR A 493 -5.71 7.04 24.43
C THR A 493 -6.90 7.81 24.99
N ASP A 494 -6.99 9.11 24.71
CA ASP A 494 -8.15 9.94 25.04
C ASP A 494 -8.46 10.92 23.90
N LYS A 495 -9.65 11.52 23.89
CA LYS A 495 -10.16 12.35 22.79
C LYS A 495 -10.92 13.58 23.25
N LEU A 496 -10.82 14.66 22.47
CA LEU A 496 -11.49 15.93 22.70
C LEU A 496 -12.26 16.36 21.44
N PRO A 497 -13.60 16.30 21.45
CA PRO A 497 -14.43 16.83 20.37
C PRO A 497 -14.35 18.36 20.31
N LEU A 498 -14.24 18.92 19.09
CA LEU A 498 -14.20 20.35 18.82
C LEU A 498 -15.26 20.72 17.78
N THR A 499 -15.89 21.87 17.98
CA THR A 499 -16.76 22.52 16.98
C THR A 499 -16.19 23.89 16.66
N ILE A 500 -15.70 24.06 15.43
CA ILE A 500 -15.03 25.27 14.96
C ILE A 500 -15.98 26.03 14.03
N ASN A 501 -16.28 27.29 14.37
CA ASN A 501 -17.08 28.15 13.49
C ASN A 501 -16.18 28.72 12.38
N ILE A 502 -16.39 28.31 11.13
CA ILE A 502 -15.58 28.79 10.00
C ILE A 502 -16.02 30.21 9.63
N PRO A 503 -15.10 31.21 9.58
CA PRO A 503 -15.46 32.58 9.21
C PRO A 503 -16.08 32.68 7.81
N GLN A 504 -17.14 33.49 7.67
CA GLN A 504 -17.92 33.60 6.42
C GLN A 504 -17.17 34.26 5.25
N ASN A 505 -16.11 35.02 5.53
CA ASN A 505 -15.38 35.80 4.52
C ASN A 505 -14.05 35.14 4.12
N LEU A 506 -13.82 33.87 4.47
CA LEU A 506 -12.64 33.16 4.01
C LEU A 506 -12.70 32.95 2.49
N PRO A 507 -11.58 33.15 1.77
CA PRO A 507 -11.51 32.86 0.35
C PRO A 507 -11.58 31.36 0.09
N THR A 508 -12.07 30.99 -1.10
CA THR A 508 -12.00 29.61 -1.57
C THR A 508 -10.53 29.16 -1.65
N GLY A 509 -10.22 27.99 -1.09
CA GLY A 509 -8.88 27.40 -1.25
C GLY A 509 -8.58 26.25 -0.30
N ASP A 510 -7.32 25.81 -0.36
CA ASP A 510 -6.77 24.80 0.54
C ASP A 510 -6.29 25.44 1.86
N TYR A 511 -6.56 24.73 2.95
CA TYR A 511 -6.27 25.11 4.32
C TYR A 511 -5.68 23.91 5.08
N LEU A 512 -5.04 24.18 6.21
CA LEU A 512 -4.56 23.16 7.14
C LEU A 512 -5.12 23.41 8.53
N LEU A 513 -5.82 22.43 9.11
CA LEU A 513 -6.06 22.36 10.55
C LEU A 513 -4.80 21.83 11.22
N LYS A 514 -4.20 22.60 12.11
CA LYS A 514 -2.97 22.26 12.82
C LYS A 514 -3.21 22.25 14.33
N GLY A 515 -2.45 21.43 15.05
CA GLY A 515 -2.49 21.41 16.50
C GLY A 515 -1.16 21.02 17.13
N GLU A 516 -0.96 21.50 18.35
CA GLU A 516 0.17 21.17 19.22
C GLU A 516 -0.33 20.77 20.59
N ILE A 517 0.29 19.74 21.17
CA ILE A 517 0.08 19.36 22.58
C ILE A 517 1.27 19.86 23.39
N TYR A 518 0.98 20.66 24.42
CA TYR A 518 1.95 21.09 25.42
C TYR A 518 1.69 20.38 26.74
N SER A 519 2.73 19.89 27.40
CA SER A 519 2.69 19.42 28.79
C SER A 519 3.84 20.05 29.55
N LYS A 520 3.56 20.66 30.71
CA LYS A 520 4.54 21.41 31.51
C LYS A 520 5.33 22.42 30.65
N ASP A 521 4.61 23.15 29.79
CA ASP A 521 5.12 24.16 28.84
C ASP A 521 6.12 23.66 27.79
N LYS A 522 6.29 22.35 27.65
CA LYS A 522 7.04 21.72 26.57
C LYS A 522 6.09 21.18 25.52
N LYS A 523 6.33 21.50 24.25
CA LYS A 523 5.66 20.84 23.13
C LYS A 523 6.06 19.36 23.09
N VAL A 524 5.08 18.47 23.16
CA VAL A 524 5.28 17.02 23.12
C VAL A 524 4.67 16.37 21.88
N SER A 525 3.78 17.06 21.17
CA SER A 525 3.21 16.58 19.92
C SER A 525 2.81 17.71 18.96
N TYR A 526 2.84 17.43 17.66
CA TYR A 526 2.28 18.27 16.60
C TYR A 526 1.64 17.39 15.52
N ASN A 527 0.47 17.78 14.99
CA ASN A 527 -0.10 17.14 13.81
C ASN A 527 -1.03 18.10 13.05
N GLU A 528 -1.31 17.76 11.80
CA GLU A 528 -2.11 18.58 10.88
C GLU A 528 -3.13 17.73 10.11
N SER A 529 -4.16 18.36 9.55
CA SER A 529 -5.19 17.74 8.72
C SER A 529 -5.57 18.71 7.60
N GLU A 530 -5.69 18.19 6.38
CA GLU A 530 -6.04 18.99 5.20
C GLU A 530 -7.53 19.38 5.23
N LEU A 531 -7.80 20.60 4.78
CA LEU A 531 -9.14 21.16 4.65
C LEU A 531 -9.27 21.91 3.32
N PHE A 532 -10.42 21.77 2.66
CA PHE A 532 -10.84 22.66 1.59
C PHE A 532 -11.99 23.53 2.10
N ILE A 533 -11.87 24.84 1.96
CA ILE A 533 -12.94 25.77 2.34
C ILE A 533 -13.46 26.45 1.09
N ALA A 534 -14.77 26.32 0.84
CA ALA A 534 -15.47 26.99 -0.25
C ALA A 534 -15.98 28.36 0.24
N GLY A 535 -15.43 29.43 -0.33
CA GLY A 535 -15.81 30.82 -0.06
C GLY A 535 -17.07 31.25 -0.81
N LYS A 536 -17.40 32.54 -0.72
CA LYS A 536 -18.57 33.15 -1.40
C LYS A 536 -18.47 33.10 -2.93
N ASP A 537 -17.25 32.98 -3.46
CA ASP A 537 -16.93 32.92 -4.89
C ASP A 537 -17.13 31.52 -5.50
N TRP A 538 -17.38 30.49 -4.69
CA TRP A 538 -17.46 29.10 -5.15
C TRP A 538 -18.64 28.83 -6.11
N ASN A 539 -19.80 29.42 -5.83
CA ASN A 539 -21.02 29.24 -6.60
C ASN A 539 -21.36 30.54 -7.36
N ASN A 540 -21.67 30.46 -8.65
CA ASN A 540 -22.07 31.61 -9.45
C ASN A 540 -23.61 31.68 -9.52
N PRO A 541 -24.26 32.78 -9.08
CA PRO A 541 -25.73 32.88 -9.10
C PRO A 541 -26.36 32.71 -10.49
N ALA A 542 -25.64 33.06 -11.57
CA ALA A 542 -26.11 32.95 -12.95
C ALA A 542 -26.28 31.49 -13.44
N ASP A 543 -25.80 30.50 -12.68
CA ASP A 543 -25.84 29.08 -13.04
C ASP A 543 -27.23 28.43 -12.88
N THR A 544 -28.25 29.18 -12.43
CA THR A 544 -29.57 28.65 -11.99
C THR A 544 -30.77 29.01 -12.89
N GLU A 545 -30.55 29.70 -14.01
CA GLU A 545 -31.63 30.13 -14.93
C GLU A 545 -32.31 28.99 -15.72
N THR A 546 -31.76 27.77 -15.67
CA THR A 546 -32.27 26.61 -16.41
C THR A 546 -33.47 25.99 -15.70
N THR A 547 -34.57 25.75 -16.44
CA THR A 547 -35.66 24.91 -15.95
C THR A 547 -35.27 23.43 -15.99
N VAL A 548 -35.29 22.76 -14.84
CA VAL A 548 -34.97 21.33 -14.71
C VAL A 548 -36.25 20.54 -14.49
N PHE A 549 -36.45 19.49 -15.28
CA PHE A 549 -37.54 18.54 -15.05
C PHE A 549 -37.01 17.36 -14.23
N VAL A 550 -37.70 17.01 -13.15
CA VAL A 550 -37.25 15.99 -12.20
C VAL A 550 -38.31 14.91 -12.06
N TYR A 551 -37.89 13.66 -12.16
CA TYR A 551 -38.64 12.49 -11.74
C TYR A 551 -38.07 12.02 -10.41
N ASP A 552 -38.79 12.26 -9.32
CA ASP A 552 -38.38 11.89 -7.97
C ASP A 552 -39.57 11.25 -7.25
N THR A 553 -39.44 9.96 -6.98
CA THR A 553 -40.48 9.13 -6.34
C THR A 553 -40.13 8.80 -4.89
N THR A 554 -38.99 9.29 -4.41
CA THR A 554 -38.62 9.12 -3.01
C THR A 554 -39.66 9.79 -2.11
N PRO A 555 -40.01 9.20 -0.94
CA PRO A 555 -41.03 9.78 -0.06
C PRO A 555 -40.77 11.25 0.33
N GLU A 556 -39.49 11.61 0.46
CA GLU A 556 -39.03 12.94 0.85
C GLU A 556 -38.73 13.85 -0.35
N GLN A 557 -38.85 13.35 -1.59
CA GLN A 557 -38.49 14.07 -2.81
C GLN A 557 -37.09 14.71 -2.71
N GLN A 558 -36.11 13.91 -2.28
CA GLN A 558 -34.78 14.38 -1.87
C GLN A 558 -34.05 15.13 -3.00
N THR A 559 -34.12 14.62 -4.23
CA THR A 559 -33.50 15.25 -5.41
C THR A 559 -34.20 16.56 -5.73
N LEU A 560 -35.54 16.56 -5.75
CA LEU A 560 -36.33 17.77 -6.01
C LEU A 560 -35.97 18.88 -5.01
N ASN A 561 -35.98 18.54 -3.72
CA ASN A 561 -35.71 19.47 -2.63
C ASN A 561 -34.28 19.99 -2.67
N CYS A 562 -33.29 19.15 -2.96
CA CYS A 562 -31.92 19.58 -3.14
C CYS A 562 -31.82 20.64 -4.26
N LEU A 563 -32.36 20.36 -5.45
CA LEU A 563 -32.29 21.28 -6.58
C LEU A 563 -33.01 22.61 -6.32
N GLN A 564 -34.15 22.59 -5.61
CA GLN A 564 -34.85 23.79 -5.18
C GLN A 564 -34.03 24.63 -4.19
N ARG A 565 -33.41 24.01 -3.18
CA ARG A 565 -32.54 24.71 -2.21
C ARG A 565 -31.31 25.33 -2.89
N LYS A 566 -30.80 24.69 -3.95
CA LYS A 566 -29.74 25.23 -4.80
C LYS A 566 -30.19 26.37 -5.73
N GLY A 567 -31.48 26.70 -5.76
CA GLY A 567 -32.03 27.84 -6.50
C GLY A 567 -32.48 27.54 -7.93
N TYR A 568 -32.50 26.27 -8.37
CA TYR A 568 -32.99 25.92 -9.71
C TYR A 568 -34.51 26.09 -9.82
N SER A 569 -34.99 26.49 -11.01
CA SER A 569 -36.41 26.39 -11.35
C SER A 569 -36.77 24.94 -11.68
N VAL A 570 -37.33 24.21 -10.72
CA VAL A 570 -37.61 22.77 -10.86
C VAL A 570 -39.08 22.50 -11.16
N LYS A 571 -39.37 21.60 -12.12
CA LYS A 571 -40.71 21.08 -12.41
C LYS A 571 -40.73 19.56 -12.24
N THR A 572 -41.75 19.04 -11.57
CA THR A 572 -41.96 17.59 -11.50
C THR A 572 -42.45 17.07 -12.85
N ALA A 573 -41.98 15.90 -13.25
CA ALA A 573 -42.47 15.19 -14.42
C ALA A 573 -42.81 13.76 -14.00
N SER A 574 -44.07 13.35 -14.18
CA SER A 574 -44.53 11.97 -13.95
C SER A 574 -44.79 11.20 -15.26
N SER A 575 -44.80 11.90 -16.40
CA SER A 575 -44.93 11.33 -17.74
C SER A 575 -43.94 11.99 -18.70
N LEU A 576 -43.27 11.17 -19.49
CA LEU A 576 -42.24 11.60 -20.45
C LEU A 576 -42.82 12.22 -21.73
N THR A 577 -44.10 11.97 -22.02
CA THR A 577 -44.79 12.46 -23.22
C THR A 577 -44.95 13.98 -23.27
N LYS A 578 -44.77 14.67 -22.14
CA LYS A 578 -44.95 16.12 -21.98
C LYS A 578 -43.64 16.91 -21.81
N LEU A 579 -42.48 16.25 -21.90
CA LEU A 579 -41.19 16.92 -21.72
C LEU A 579 -40.88 17.81 -22.94
N PRO A 580 -40.51 19.10 -22.73
CA PRO A 580 -40.07 19.95 -23.81
C PRO A 580 -38.82 19.38 -24.50
N MET A 581 -38.81 19.44 -25.84
CA MET A 581 -37.63 19.13 -26.64
C MET A 581 -36.51 20.11 -26.24
N HIS A 582 -35.34 19.59 -25.84
CA HIS A 582 -34.19 20.34 -25.28
C HIS A 582 -34.26 20.70 -23.78
N SER A 583 -35.14 20.07 -23.00
CA SER A 583 -35.11 20.22 -21.53
C SER A 583 -34.11 19.26 -20.86
N THR A 584 -33.51 19.69 -19.75
CA THR A 584 -32.75 18.80 -18.87
C THR A 584 -33.73 17.99 -18.04
N PHE A 585 -33.74 16.67 -18.24
CA PHE A 585 -34.52 15.74 -17.43
C PHE A 585 -33.59 15.00 -16.47
N VAL A 586 -33.95 14.99 -15.18
CA VAL A 586 -33.20 14.32 -14.11
C VAL A 586 -34.07 13.18 -13.59
N ILE A 587 -33.57 11.96 -13.68
CA ILE A 587 -34.07 10.83 -12.90
C ILE A 587 -33.37 10.92 -11.55
N GLY A 588 -34.14 11.23 -10.51
CA GLY A 588 -33.65 11.45 -9.16
C GLY A 588 -33.04 10.20 -8.55
N LYS A 589 -32.24 10.39 -7.50
CA LYS A 589 -31.67 9.29 -6.72
C LYS A 589 -32.76 8.31 -6.30
N ASP A 590 -32.50 7.01 -6.42
CA ASP A 590 -33.38 5.92 -5.98
C ASP A 590 -34.85 6.08 -6.40
N SER A 591 -35.08 6.70 -7.55
CA SER A 591 -36.42 7.07 -8.01
C SER A 591 -36.97 6.13 -9.09
N TRP A 592 -36.18 5.15 -9.55
CA TRP A 592 -36.65 4.15 -10.50
C TRP A 592 -37.74 3.25 -9.91
N ASP A 593 -38.87 3.16 -10.61
CA ASP A 593 -40.05 2.43 -10.18
C ASP A 593 -40.78 1.76 -11.37
N ASP A 594 -41.86 1.03 -11.08
CA ASP A 594 -42.70 0.34 -12.08
C ASP A 594 -43.26 1.29 -13.16
N ASN A 595 -43.40 2.57 -12.86
CA ASN A 595 -43.92 3.56 -13.80
C ASN A 595 -42.88 3.97 -14.85
N LEU A 596 -41.61 4.09 -14.48
CA LEU A 596 -40.53 4.25 -15.46
C LEU A 596 -40.26 2.97 -16.24
N ASP A 597 -40.40 1.80 -15.61
CA ASP A 597 -40.29 0.51 -16.30
C ASP A 597 -41.24 0.38 -17.49
N ARG A 598 -42.49 0.79 -17.29
CA ARG A 598 -43.51 0.82 -18.36
C ARG A 598 -43.26 1.88 -19.43
N GLN A 599 -42.36 2.84 -19.19
CA GLN A 599 -42.07 3.96 -20.08
C GLN A 599 -40.66 3.90 -20.70
N THR A 600 -40.00 2.74 -20.69
CA THR A 600 -38.63 2.56 -21.19
C THR A 600 -38.49 2.87 -22.69
N GLU A 601 -39.52 2.58 -23.50
CA GLU A 601 -39.52 2.92 -24.92
C GLU A 601 -39.70 4.42 -25.17
N GLU A 602 -40.49 5.11 -24.34
CA GLU A 602 -40.61 6.56 -24.36
C GLU A 602 -39.31 7.25 -23.95
N LEU A 603 -38.58 6.72 -22.95
CA LEU A 603 -37.23 7.20 -22.60
C LEU A 603 -36.29 7.08 -23.80
N LYS A 604 -36.25 5.91 -24.45
CA LYS A 604 -35.44 5.70 -25.65
C LYS A 604 -35.84 6.66 -26.76
N ALA A 605 -37.13 6.85 -27.01
CA ALA A 605 -37.63 7.73 -28.05
C ALA A 605 -37.29 9.21 -27.77
N TYR A 606 -37.38 9.65 -26.51
CA TYR A 606 -36.99 10.99 -26.09
C TYR A 606 -35.52 11.26 -26.37
N VAL A 607 -34.63 10.37 -25.90
CA VAL A 607 -33.18 10.51 -26.10
C VAL A 607 -32.82 10.44 -27.58
N ASN A 608 -33.39 9.50 -28.34
CA ASN A 608 -33.14 9.38 -29.78
C ASN A 608 -33.47 10.66 -30.57
N LYS A 609 -34.50 11.41 -30.15
CA LYS A 609 -34.89 12.69 -30.76
C LYS A 609 -34.00 13.87 -30.37
N GLY A 610 -33.05 13.69 -29.45
CA GLY A 610 -32.15 14.73 -28.95
C GLY A 610 -32.39 15.13 -27.50
N GLY A 611 -33.30 14.42 -26.80
CA GLY A 611 -33.50 14.58 -25.36
C GLY A 611 -32.26 14.17 -24.57
N ARG A 612 -32.13 14.75 -23.37
CA ARG A 612 -30.99 14.55 -22.49
C ARG A 612 -31.43 14.23 -21.09
N ILE A 613 -30.80 13.22 -20.52
CA ILE A 613 -31.16 12.68 -19.21
C ILE A 613 -29.93 12.66 -18.32
N ILE A 614 -30.06 13.18 -17.11
CA ILE A 614 -29.15 12.87 -16.00
C ILE A 614 -29.82 11.75 -15.21
N CYS A 615 -29.20 10.57 -15.19
CA CYS A 615 -29.62 9.47 -14.34
C CYS A 615 -28.68 9.44 -13.14
N LEU A 616 -29.19 9.89 -11.99
CA LEU A 616 -28.50 9.78 -10.71
C LEU A 616 -28.50 8.32 -10.25
N GLU A 617 -27.77 8.05 -9.17
CA GLU A 617 -27.62 6.74 -8.56
C GLU A 617 -28.97 6.07 -8.26
N GLN A 618 -29.09 4.78 -8.56
CA GLN A 618 -30.32 4.01 -8.41
C GLN A 618 -30.07 2.72 -7.63
N ASN A 619 -31.10 2.25 -6.94
CA ASN A 619 -31.10 0.95 -6.30
C ASN A 619 -30.92 -0.17 -7.34
N GLN A 620 -29.79 -0.86 -7.25
CA GLN A 620 -29.41 -1.93 -8.19
C GLN A 620 -30.41 -3.09 -8.28
N THR A 621 -31.24 -3.32 -7.25
CA THR A 621 -32.20 -4.45 -7.26
C THR A 621 -33.48 -4.12 -8.03
N THR A 622 -33.84 -2.84 -8.12
CA THR A 622 -35.07 -2.38 -8.79
C THR A 622 -34.79 -1.67 -10.11
N PHE A 623 -33.56 -1.18 -10.33
CA PHE A 623 -33.22 -0.45 -11.54
C PHE A 623 -33.18 -1.35 -12.78
N ASN A 624 -34.07 -1.07 -13.72
CA ASN A 624 -34.05 -1.69 -15.03
C ASN A 624 -33.05 -0.97 -15.94
N SER A 625 -31.92 -1.60 -16.23
CA SER A 625 -30.87 -1.03 -17.11
C SER A 625 -31.09 -1.31 -18.60
N SER A 626 -32.16 -2.02 -19.00
CA SER A 626 -32.37 -2.45 -20.40
C SER A 626 -32.67 -1.31 -21.38
N TRP A 627 -32.98 -0.11 -20.88
CA TRP A 627 -33.19 1.07 -21.70
C TRP A 627 -31.90 1.82 -22.06
N LEU A 628 -30.79 1.51 -21.38
CA LEU A 628 -29.49 2.08 -21.67
C LEU A 628 -28.96 1.52 -23.00
N PRO A 629 -28.23 2.32 -23.80
CA PRO A 629 -27.67 1.86 -25.08
C PRO A 629 -26.49 0.89 -24.90
N VAL A 630 -25.97 0.76 -23.67
CA VAL A 630 -24.86 -0.14 -23.34
C VAL A 630 -25.21 -0.99 -22.12
N LYS A 631 -24.68 -2.20 -22.09
CA LYS A 631 -24.86 -3.10 -20.95
C LYS A 631 -24.00 -2.63 -19.77
N VAL A 632 -24.65 -2.34 -18.66
CA VAL A 632 -24.05 -1.89 -17.41
C VAL A 632 -24.25 -2.96 -16.34
N LYS A 633 -23.21 -3.24 -15.56
CA LYS A 633 -23.30 -4.08 -14.36
C LYS A 633 -22.94 -3.24 -13.14
N PHE A 634 -23.90 -3.04 -12.23
CA PHE A 634 -23.61 -2.38 -10.96
C PHE A 634 -22.73 -3.27 -10.08
N LEU A 635 -21.82 -2.64 -9.35
CA LEU A 635 -20.90 -3.33 -8.45
C LEU A 635 -21.60 -3.58 -7.11
N GLU A 636 -21.29 -4.72 -6.48
CA GLU A 636 -22.03 -5.18 -5.29
C GLU A 636 -21.21 -5.04 -3.99
N HIS A 637 -19.91 -5.31 -4.04
CA HIS A 637 -19.05 -5.36 -2.87
C HIS A 637 -18.52 -3.97 -2.47
N SER A 638 -18.33 -3.74 -1.17
CA SER A 638 -17.80 -2.50 -0.62
C SER A 638 -16.27 -2.52 -0.54
N ASN A 639 -15.65 -1.35 -0.72
CA ASN A 639 -14.22 -1.11 -0.56
C ASN A 639 -13.78 -1.21 0.91
N ASN A 640 -14.74 -1.30 1.84
CA ASN A 640 -14.53 -1.44 3.28
C ASN A 640 -14.53 -2.90 3.77
N ASP A 641 -14.80 -3.88 2.90
CA ASP A 641 -14.85 -5.30 3.28
C ASP A 641 -13.45 -5.83 3.66
N PRO A 642 -13.21 -6.31 4.90
CA PRO A 642 -11.90 -6.77 5.34
C PRO A 642 -11.52 -8.17 4.85
N VAL A 643 -12.41 -8.89 4.12
CA VAL A 643 -12.18 -10.25 3.65
C VAL A 643 -10.93 -10.35 2.75
N TYR A 644 -10.12 -11.37 3.00
CA TYR A 644 -8.91 -11.66 2.24
C TYR A 644 -8.90 -13.12 1.73
N LEU A 645 -8.61 -13.40 0.45
CA LEU A 645 -8.43 -12.44 -0.65
C LEU A 645 -9.74 -11.71 -0.97
N SER A 646 -9.65 -10.41 -1.32
CA SER A 646 -10.84 -9.61 -1.66
C SER A 646 -11.74 -10.34 -2.67
N PRO A 647 -13.07 -10.34 -2.44
CA PRO A 647 -14.01 -11.03 -3.32
C PRO A 647 -14.14 -10.36 -4.70
N SER A 648 -13.71 -9.10 -4.84
CA SER A 648 -13.92 -8.29 -6.05
C SER A 648 -12.69 -7.54 -6.55
N LEU A 649 -12.69 -7.23 -7.85
CA LEU A 649 -11.65 -6.42 -8.49
C LEU A 649 -11.91 -4.91 -8.38
N ALA A 650 -13.18 -4.53 -8.23
CA ALA A 650 -13.68 -3.18 -8.06
C ALA A 650 -14.87 -3.19 -7.11
N TYR A 651 -15.21 -2.03 -6.57
CA TYR A 651 -16.17 -1.89 -5.47
C TYR A 651 -17.24 -0.87 -5.83
N LYS A 652 -18.42 -1.02 -5.26
CA LYS A 652 -19.53 -0.07 -5.47
C LYS A 652 -19.20 1.33 -4.99
N ASP A 653 -18.40 1.42 -3.93
CA ASP A 653 -17.94 2.66 -3.32
C ASP A 653 -16.46 2.93 -3.62
N GLY A 654 -16.08 4.21 -3.72
CA GLY A 654 -14.78 4.59 -4.27
C GLY A 654 -14.29 5.98 -3.87
N MET A 655 -12.97 6.10 -3.79
CA MET A 655 -12.22 7.35 -3.52
C MET A 655 -11.16 7.58 -4.61
N ASN A 656 -10.50 8.74 -4.60
CA ASN A 656 -9.48 9.12 -5.60
C ASN A 656 -10.03 9.01 -7.03
N ILE A 657 -11.11 9.74 -7.33
CA ILE A 657 -11.74 9.63 -8.63
C ILE A 657 -10.82 10.19 -9.72
N ASN A 658 -10.53 9.35 -10.71
CA ASN A 658 -9.81 9.70 -11.91
C ASN A 658 -10.72 10.48 -12.84
N LEU A 659 -10.41 11.76 -13.05
CA LEU A 659 -11.06 12.58 -14.07
C LEU A 659 -10.46 12.20 -15.43
N GLU A 660 -11.13 11.31 -16.17
CA GLU A 660 -10.64 10.80 -17.46
C GLU A 660 -10.59 11.91 -18.53
N ARG A 661 -11.46 12.92 -18.38
CA ARG A 661 -11.48 14.13 -19.23
C ARG A 661 -11.50 15.39 -18.36
N PRO A 662 -10.38 15.77 -17.72
CA PRO A 662 -10.36 16.85 -16.73
C PRO A 662 -10.73 18.23 -17.32
N TYR A 663 -10.59 18.39 -18.64
CA TYR A 663 -10.99 19.59 -19.38
C TYR A 663 -12.49 19.65 -19.72
N HIS A 664 -13.25 18.61 -19.39
CA HIS A 664 -14.68 18.53 -19.70
C HIS A 664 -15.45 19.58 -18.88
N PRO A 665 -16.48 20.26 -19.44
CA PRO A 665 -17.21 21.32 -18.74
C PRO A 665 -17.80 20.91 -17.38
N ILE A 666 -18.13 19.62 -17.22
CA ILE A 666 -18.62 19.05 -15.94
C ILE A 666 -17.62 19.24 -14.79
N PHE A 667 -16.31 19.30 -15.08
CA PHE A 667 -15.26 19.48 -14.08
C PHE A 667 -14.75 20.92 -13.99
N SER A 668 -15.45 21.89 -14.58
CA SER A 668 -15.06 23.30 -14.50
C SER A 668 -14.96 23.79 -13.04
N GLY A 669 -13.81 24.35 -12.68
CA GLY A 669 -13.52 24.80 -11.31
C GLY A 669 -13.19 23.67 -10.32
N LEU A 670 -13.10 22.41 -10.79
CA LEU A 670 -12.80 21.24 -9.97
C LEU A 670 -11.47 20.63 -10.39
N ASN A 671 -10.76 20.02 -9.44
CA ASN A 671 -9.51 19.33 -9.69
C ASN A 671 -9.48 17.94 -9.03
N PRO A 672 -8.57 17.03 -9.41
CA PRO A 672 -8.55 15.66 -8.90
C PRO A 672 -8.44 15.53 -7.37
N ARG A 673 -7.77 16.45 -6.66
CA ARG A 673 -7.61 16.38 -5.19
C ARG A 673 -8.95 16.48 -4.46
N MET A 674 -9.87 17.28 -5.00
CA MET A 674 -11.24 17.49 -4.50
C MET A 674 -12.12 16.23 -4.60
N PHE A 675 -11.70 15.24 -5.38
CA PHE A 675 -12.37 13.95 -5.52
C PHE A 675 -11.66 12.82 -4.76
N ARG A 676 -10.74 13.15 -3.85
CA ARG A 676 -10.15 12.16 -2.96
C ARG A 676 -11.20 11.66 -1.96
N LEU A 677 -11.78 12.55 -1.17
CA LEU A 677 -12.82 12.27 -0.16
C LEU A 677 -13.75 13.47 -0.05
N TRP A 678 -15.00 13.23 0.31
CA TRP A 678 -16.01 14.25 0.58
C TRP A 678 -16.31 14.38 2.07
N ALA A 679 -17.15 15.34 2.44
CA ALA A 679 -17.57 15.58 3.80
C ALA A 679 -18.70 14.65 4.25
N ASP A 680 -18.52 14.01 5.41
CA ASP A 680 -19.52 13.14 6.00
C ASP A 680 -20.82 13.90 6.33
N TYR A 681 -21.94 13.38 5.84
CA TYR A 681 -23.29 13.89 6.10
C TYR A 681 -24.01 13.14 7.24
N THR A 682 -23.39 12.10 7.82
CA THR A 682 -24.03 11.21 8.79
C THR A 682 -23.75 11.56 10.26
N SER A 683 -22.85 12.52 10.51
CA SER A 683 -22.32 12.80 11.85
C SER A 683 -21.64 11.57 12.46
N TYR A 684 -20.82 10.89 11.66
CA TYR A 684 -20.15 9.65 12.01
C TYR A 684 -19.26 9.77 13.26
N ASP A 685 -19.24 8.71 14.07
CA ASP A 685 -18.44 8.58 15.30
C ASP A 685 -17.51 7.36 15.16
N GLU A 686 -16.19 7.58 15.14
CA GLU A 686 -15.19 6.52 14.98
C GLU A 686 -15.26 5.42 16.07
N SER A 687 -15.88 5.71 17.22
CA SER A 687 -16.06 4.70 18.26
C SER A 687 -17.20 3.70 18.00
N LYS A 688 -18.03 3.94 16.97
CA LYS A 688 -19.17 3.09 16.61
C LYS A 688 -18.88 2.26 15.34
N ASN A 689 -19.57 1.13 15.25
CA ASN A 689 -19.58 0.29 14.04
C ASN A 689 -20.13 1.08 12.84
N GLY A 690 -19.79 0.64 11.63
CA GLY A 690 -20.08 1.36 10.38
C GLY A 690 -18.89 2.17 9.88
N PHE A 691 -19.12 3.07 8.93
CA PHE A 691 -18.07 3.85 8.26
C PHE A 691 -18.56 5.27 7.99
N PRO A 692 -17.67 6.27 7.93
CA PRO A 692 -18.05 7.62 7.52
C PRO A 692 -18.49 7.61 6.04
N ALA A 693 -19.51 8.40 5.71
CA ALA A 693 -20.05 8.52 4.36
C ALA A 693 -19.27 9.58 3.58
N ILE A 694 -18.02 9.27 3.25
CA ILE A 694 -17.04 10.23 2.66
C ILE A 694 -16.53 9.81 1.29
N TYR A 695 -17.04 8.72 0.74
CA TYR A 695 -16.72 8.31 -0.62
C TYR A 695 -17.48 9.16 -1.63
N PRO A 696 -16.81 9.77 -2.63
CA PRO A 696 -17.50 10.45 -3.71
C PRO A 696 -18.48 9.56 -4.49
N VAL A 697 -18.18 8.27 -4.60
CA VAL A 697 -18.99 7.27 -5.31
C VAL A 697 -19.47 6.23 -4.31
N ASN A 698 -20.76 5.87 -4.37
CA ASN A 698 -21.35 4.79 -3.57
C ASN A 698 -22.07 3.71 -4.41
N THR A 699 -22.32 4.00 -5.69
CA THR A 699 -23.09 3.15 -6.63
C THR A 699 -22.40 3.08 -7.99
N GLY A 700 -21.09 2.78 -8.00
CA GLY A 700 -20.35 2.65 -9.25
C GLY A 700 -20.61 1.34 -10.01
N TYR A 701 -20.20 1.34 -11.28
CA TYR A 701 -20.62 0.31 -12.24
C TYR A 701 -19.54 -0.06 -13.26
N GLU A 702 -19.61 -1.27 -13.79
CA GLU A 702 -18.78 -1.80 -14.87
C GLU A 702 -19.50 -1.66 -16.23
N LEU A 703 -18.77 -1.20 -17.25
CA LEU A 703 -19.23 -1.13 -18.63
C LEU A 703 -18.83 -2.42 -19.38
N GLN A 704 -19.78 -3.17 -19.94
CA GLN A 704 -19.51 -4.44 -20.61
C GLN A 704 -19.28 -4.28 -22.14
N SER A 705 -18.37 -5.08 -22.71
CA SER A 705 -17.46 -4.75 -23.82
C SER A 705 -17.99 -4.68 -25.26
N SER A 706 -19.30 -4.66 -25.54
CA SER A 706 -19.79 -4.62 -26.95
C SER A 706 -19.98 -3.23 -27.54
N SER A 707 -19.99 -2.17 -26.72
CA SER A 707 -20.56 -0.88 -27.14
C SER A 707 -19.84 0.35 -26.58
N ILE A 708 -18.55 0.24 -26.21
CA ILE A 708 -17.76 1.41 -25.76
C ILE A 708 -17.70 2.50 -26.84
N GLU A 709 -17.99 2.15 -28.10
CA GLU A 709 -18.12 3.13 -29.16
C GLU A 709 -19.16 4.21 -28.86
N ASP A 710 -20.21 3.91 -28.10
CA ASP A 710 -21.29 4.83 -27.76
C ASP A 710 -21.16 5.43 -26.35
N VAL A 711 -19.96 5.39 -25.78
CA VAL A 711 -19.71 5.87 -24.41
C VAL A 711 -18.58 6.88 -24.38
N ALA A 712 -18.83 8.03 -23.75
CA ALA A 712 -17.79 8.89 -23.22
C ALA A 712 -17.62 8.61 -21.73
N ILE A 713 -16.48 8.02 -21.35
CA ILE A 713 -16.12 7.84 -19.95
C ILE A 713 -15.53 9.16 -19.46
N LEU A 714 -16.14 9.72 -18.41
CA LEU A 714 -15.75 11.02 -17.86
C LEU A 714 -15.00 10.87 -16.54
N ALA A 715 -15.36 9.88 -15.73
CA ALA A 715 -14.68 9.58 -14.47
C ALA A 715 -14.70 8.07 -14.12
N ASN A 716 -13.59 7.58 -13.56
CA ASN A 716 -13.37 6.19 -13.10
C ASN A 716 -12.58 6.20 -11.78
N TYR A 717 -12.58 5.12 -11.01
CA TYR A 717 -11.88 5.08 -9.71
C TYR A 717 -11.26 3.71 -9.41
N SER A 718 -11.17 2.86 -10.43
CA SER A 718 -10.64 1.51 -10.28
C SER A 718 -9.58 1.18 -11.33
N ARG A 719 -8.98 0.00 -11.18
CA ARG A 719 -8.07 -0.54 -12.18
C ARG A 719 -8.86 -0.83 -13.46
N ALA A 720 -8.46 -0.16 -14.53
CA ALA A 720 -8.83 -0.52 -15.89
C ALA A 720 -10.36 -0.55 -16.14
N LEU A 721 -11.08 0.48 -15.66
CA LEU A 721 -12.52 0.65 -15.85
C LEU A 721 -13.41 -0.43 -15.22
N ALA A 722 -12.88 -1.24 -14.29
CA ALA A 722 -13.70 -2.20 -13.55
C ALA A 722 -14.77 -1.50 -12.66
N GLY A 723 -14.74 -0.18 -12.53
CA GLY A 723 -15.62 0.66 -11.72
C GLY A 723 -15.59 2.09 -12.21
N THR A 724 -16.68 2.51 -12.84
CA THR A 724 -16.91 3.81 -13.47
C THR A 724 -17.75 4.68 -12.54
N ALA A 725 -17.37 5.95 -12.39
CA ALA A 725 -18.11 6.93 -11.59
C ALA A 725 -19.11 7.73 -12.43
N LEU A 726 -18.73 8.07 -13.67
CA LEU A 726 -19.54 8.90 -14.56
C LEU A 726 -19.24 8.60 -16.02
N SER A 727 -20.30 8.37 -16.78
CA SER A 727 -20.22 8.17 -18.23
C SER A 727 -21.41 8.79 -18.93
N GLU A 728 -21.16 9.40 -20.08
CA GLU A 728 -22.20 9.83 -21.01
C GLU A 728 -22.42 8.76 -22.09
N LEU A 729 -23.64 8.25 -22.16
CA LEU A 729 -24.08 7.20 -23.06
C LEU A 729 -24.86 7.83 -24.22
N PHE A 730 -24.40 7.62 -25.45
CA PHE A 730 -24.96 8.26 -26.65
C PHE A 730 -26.00 7.37 -27.31
N MET A 731 -27.15 7.94 -27.68
CA MET A 731 -28.22 7.23 -28.36
C MET A 731 -28.98 8.18 -29.29
N GLY A 732 -28.96 7.89 -30.60
CA GLY A 732 -29.54 8.74 -31.63
C GLY A 732 -28.92 10.15 -31.62
N LYS A 733 -29.73 11.19 -31.39
CA LYS A 733 -29.29 12.59 -31.32
C LYS A 733 -29.03 13.10 -29.90
N GLY A 734 -29.38 12.32 -28.89
CA GLY A 734 -29.30 12.70 -27.47
C GLY A 734 -28.30 11.85 -26.70
N SER A 735 -28.36 11.97 -25.38
CA SER A 735 -27.48 11.22 -24.48
C SER A 735 -28.04 11.09 -23.06
N ILE A 736 -27.50 10.11 -22.34
CA ILE A 736 -27.79 9.84 -20.93
C ILE A 736 -26.49 10.00 -20.16
N LEU A 737 -26.45 10.92 -19.21
CA LEU A 737 -25.37 11.05 -18.25
C LEU A 737 -25.70 10.14 -17.06
N LEU A 738 -25.05 8.97 -17.01
CA LEU A 738 -25.18 8.00 -15.92
C LEU A 738 -24.15 8.30 -14.84
N SER A 739 -24.60 8.47 -13.60
CA SER A 739 -23.78 8.88 -12.46
C SER A 739 -23.85 7.83 -11.34
N GLY A 740 -22.70 7.46 -10.77
CA GLY A 740 -22.60 6.70 -9.51
C GLY A 740 -22.13 7.53 -8.31
N PHE A 741 -21.95 8.84 -8.50
CA PHE A 741 -21.58 9.79 -7.46
C PHE A 741 -22.71 9.97 -6.43
N ASP A 742 -22.39 10.08 -5.15
CA ASP A 742 -23.35 10.30 -4.06
C ASP A 742 -23.71 11.79 -3.91
N LEU A 743 -24.38 12.37 -4.90
CA LEU A 743 -24.56 13.83 -4.99
C LEU A 743 -25.65 14.37 -4.07
N ILE A 744 -26.75 13.62 -3.93
CA ILE A 744 -27.96 14.12 -3.26
C ILE A 744 -27.81 14.10 -1.74
N ASP A 745 -27.17 13.09 -1.16
CA ASP A 745 -26.94 13.03 0.30
C ASP A 745 -25.94 14.11 0.77
N HIS A 746 -25.04 14.53 -0.11
CA HIS A 746 -24.06 15.58 0.16
C HIS A 746 -24.57 17.00 -0.14
N CYS A 747 -25.84 17.16 -0.53
CA CYS A 747 -26.41 18.45 -0.89
C CYS A 747 -26.28 19.48 0.25
N GLU A 748 -25.66 20.63 -0.02
CA GLU A 748 -25.33 21.68 0.97
C GLU A 748 -24.36 21.29 2.09
N VAL A 749 -23.88 20.04 2.10
CA VAL A 749 -22.87 19.51 3.03
C VAL A 749 -21.48 19.63 2.40
N ASP A 750 -21.32 19.07 1.20
CA ASP A 750 -20.04 19.06 0.51
C ASP A 750 -20.03 20.05 -0.69
N PRO A 751 -19.16 21.07 -0.67
CA PRO A 751 -19.12 22.07 -1.74
C PRO A 751 -18.73 21.51 -3.10
N VAL A 752 -17.96 20.43 -3.16
CA VAL A 752 -17.50 19.83 -4.42
C VAL A 752 -18.59 19.00 -5.06
N ALA A 753 -19.31 18.18 -4.27
CA ALA A 753 -20.48 17.45 -4.74
C ALA A 753 -21.52 18.41 -5.33
N ASP A 754 -21.79 19.51 -4.62
CA ASP A 754 -22.70 20.58 -5.04
C ASP A 754 -22.30 21.22 -6.39
N LYS A 755 -21.01 21.51 -6.55
CA LYS A 755 -20.47 22.13 -7.78
C LYS A 755 -20.51 21.14 -8.95
N LEU A 756 -20.20 19.87 -8.70
CA LEU A 756 -20.28 18.82 -9.71
C LEU A 756 -21.72 18.67 -10.23
N LEU A 757 -22.71 18.56 -9.33
CA LEU A 757 -24.12 18.48 -9.69
C LEU A 757 -24.56 19.67 -10.54
N SER A 758 -24.14 20.88 -10.15
CA SER A 758 -24.46 22.12 -10.88
C SER A 758 -23.86 22.11 -12.29
N ASN A 759 -22.59 21.73 -12.42
CA ASN A 759 -21.91 21.62 -13.72
C ASN A 759 -22.55 20.52 -14.62
N MET A 760 -23.01 19.41 -14.04
CA MET A 760 -23.74 18.35 -14.78
C MET A 760 -25.03 18.88 -15.39
N ILE A 761 -25.84 19.60 -14.61
CA ILE A 761 -27.10 20.21 -15.06
C ILE A 761 -26.85 21.21 -16.18
N LEU A 762 -25.89 22.13 -15.97
CA LEU A 762 -25.52 23.13 -16.96
C LEU A 762 -25.04 22.51 -18.27
N TYR A 763 -24.15 21.52 -18.20
CA TYR A 763 -23.65 20.82 -19.39
C TYR A 763 -24.80 20.19 -20.18
N MET A 764 -25.70 19.47 -19.50
CA MET A 764 -26.82 18.80 -20.16
C MET A 764 -27.86 19.77 -20.72
N ALA A 765 -27.99 20.98 -20.16
CA ALA A 765 -28.90 22.02 -20.64
C ALA A 765 -28.42 22.71 -21.93
N VAL A 766 -27.11 22.76 -22.18
CA VAL A 766 -26.53 23.52 -23.30
C VAL A 766 -26.87 22.88 -24.64
N ASN A 767 -27.63 23.56 -25.51
CA ASN A 767 -27.97 23.07 -26.85
C ASN A 767 -26.77 23.10 -27.84
N LYS A 768 -25.70 22.36 -27.53
CA LYS A 768 -24.52 22.13 -28.37
C LYS A 768 -24.26 20.64 -28.49
N LYS A 769 -23.62 20.21 -29.57
CA LYS A 769 -23.23 18.80 -29.75
C LYS A 769 -22.24 18.37 -28.65
N HIS A 770 -22.54 17.28 -27.97
CA HIS A 770 -21.69 16.67 -26.94
C HIS A 770 -20.57 15.81 -27.56
N GLU A 771 -19.44 15.73 -26.86
CA GLU A 771 -18.22 15.10 -27.37
C GLU A 771 -18.16 13.62 -27.00
N GLN A 772 -18.66 12.76 -27.88
CA GLN A 772 -18.57 11.30 -27.74
C GLN A 772 -17.10 10.81 -27.71
N TYR A 773 -16.30 11.22 -28.69
CA TYR A 773 -14.89 10.87 -28.79
C TYR A 773 -13.99 12.08 -28.61
N VAL A 774 -12.79 11.81 -28.11
CA VAL A 774 -11.74 12.81 -27.88
C VAL A 774 -11.18 13.30 -29.22
N ALA A 775 -11.11 14.61 -29.41
CA ALA A 775 -10.42 15.22 -30.54
C ALA A 775 -8.92 15.36 -30.28
N ILE A 776 -8.09 14.78 -31.13
CA ILE A 776 -6.63 14.92 -31.07
C ILE A 776 -6.17 15.89 -32.16
N ASN A 777 -5.56 17.01 -31.74
CA ASN A 777 -5.18 18.08 -32.65
C ASN A 777 -3.79 17.91 -33.27
N ASP A 778 -2.87 17.21 -32.59
CA ASP A 778 -1.48 17.00 -33.04
C ASP A 778 -1.09 15.51 -32.98
N SER A 779 -0.69 15.01 -31.81
CA SER A 779 -0.21 13.62 -31.62
C SER A 779 -0.56 13.03 -30.26
N ILE A 780 -0.81 11.72 -30.25
CA ILE A 780 -0.86 10.86 -29.07
C ILE A 780 0.54 10.28 -28.86
N ILE A 781 1.09 10.46 -27.66
CA ILE A 781 2.29 9.78 -27.19
C ILE A 781 1.79 8.67 -26.25
N TRP A 782 1.89 7.44 -26.70
CA TRP A 782 1.31 6.32 -25.97
C TRP A 782 2.10 6.04 -24.69
N GLY A 783 1.39 5.94 -23.57
CA GLY A 783 1.99 5.87 -22.24
C GLY A 783 2.10 7.22 -21.52
N ASP A 784 1.84 8.34 -22.20
CA ASP A 784 1.64 9.67 -21.61
C ASP A 784 0.14 9.99 -21.56
N TYR A 785 -0.43 10.00 -20.36
CA TYR A 785 -1.88 10.15 -20.18
C TYR A 785 -2.42 11.51 -20.67
N ALA A 786 -1.62 12.57 -20.56
CA ALA A 786 -2.04 13.91 -20.95
C ALA A 786 -2.30 13.99 -22.48
N SER A 787 -1.40 13.43 -23.29
CA SER A 787 -1.59 13.38 -24.75
C SER A 787 -2.66 12.39 -25.21
N GLU A 788 -2.92 11.33 -24.43
CA GLU A 788 -4.02 10.39 -24.68
C GLU A 788 -5.40 11.03 -24.46
N ARG A 789 -5.49 12.14 -23.71
CA ARG A 789 -6.69 12.99 -23.54
C ARG A 789 -7.96 12.21 -23.16
N GLY A 790 -7.84 11.13 -22.38
CA GLY A 790 -8.98 10.32 -21.94
C GLY A 790 -9.37 9.18 -22.88
N ILE A 791 -8.51 8.80 -23.82
CA ILE A 791 -8.61 7.49 -24.49
C ILE A 791 -8.33 6.42 -23.44
N VAL A 792 -9.39 5.76 -22.97
CA VAL A 792 -9.25 4.86 -21.83
C VAL A 792 -8.60 3.54 -22.25
N ASN A 793 -7.71 3.02 -21.41
CA ASN A 793 -6.97 1.78 -21.62
C ASN A 793 -7.39 0.71 -20.60
N ALA A 794 -8.16 -0.27 -21.05
CA ALA A 794 -8.82 -1.28 -20.24
C ALA A 794 -8.85 -2.66 -20.93
N PRO A 795 -9.13 -3.76 -20.20
CA PRO A 795 -9.39 -5.07 -20.79
C PRO A 795 -10.33 -5.03 -22.00
N CYS A 796 -11.34 -4.15 -21.97
CA CYS A 796 -12.33 -4.03 -23.04
C CYS A 796 -11.76 -3.52 -24.38
N ASN A 797 -10.66 -2.76 -24.38
CA ASN A 797 -10.03 -2.27 -25.61
C ASN A 797 -8.60 -2.78 -25.85
N GLY A 798 -8.10 -3.67 -24.98
CA GLY A 798 -6.92 -4.49 -25.23
C GLY A 798 -5.57 -3.78 -25.18
N LEU A 799 -5.52 -2.45 -25.02
CA LEU A 799 -4.26 -1.71 -24.91
C LEU A 799 -3.77 -1.68 -23.46
N MET A 800 -2.65 -2.35 -23.22
CA MET A 800 -1.99 -2.35 -21.91
C MET A 800 -0.76 -1.43 -21.90
N VAL A 801 -0.49 -0.78 -20.77
CA VAL A 801 0.74 0.00 -20.57
C VAL A 801 1.97 -0.88 -20.78
N ASN A 802 2.94 -0.40 -21.56
CA ASN A 802 4.27 -0.99 -21.60
C ASN A 802 5.19 -0.20 -20.67
N THR A 803 6.06 -0.92 -19.97
CA THR A 803 7.00 -0.30 -19.05
C THR A 803 8.39 -0.85 -19.24
N ILE A 804 9.38 0.02 -19.08
CA ILE A 804 10.80 -0.30 -19.25
C ILE A 804 11.58 0.08 -17.99
N PRO A 805 12.60 -0.71 -17.60
CA PRO A 805 13.49 -0.32 -16.53
C PRO A 805 14.44 0.80 -16.99
N ILE A 806 14.64 1.80 -16.13
CA ILE A 806 15.73 2.77 -16.21
C ILE A 806 16.89 2.19 -15.43
N ILE A 807 17.95 1.83 -16.13
CA ILE A 807 19.15 1.24 -15.54
C ILE A 807 20.07 2.35 -15.03
N PRO A 808 20.63 2.23 -13.80
CA PRO A 808 21.66 3.14 -13.33
C PRO A 808 22.83 3.23 -14.30
N LYS A 809 23.25 4.46 -14.62
CA LYS A 809 24.30 4.73 -15.59
C LYS A 809 25.61 4.01 -15.22
N GLY A 810 26.23 3.33 -16.18
CA GLY A 810 27.48 2.58 -16.00
C GLY A 810 27.28 1.17 -15.42
N GLN A 811 26.03 0.75 -15.19
CA GLN A 811 25.69 -0.57 -14.66
C GLN A 811 24.90 -1.44 -15.66
N GLU A 812 24.77 -0.98 -16.91
CA GLU A 812 23.96 -1.60 -17.97
C GLU A 812 24.39 -3.04 -18.31
N GLU A 813 25.69 -3.30 -18.27
CA GLU A 813 26.27 -4.61 -18.58
C GLU A 813 26.26 -5.58 -17.39
N LEU A 814 25.93 -5.11 -16.18
CA LEU A 814 25.89 -5.99 -15.02
C LEU A 814 24.74 -7.00 -15.18
N PRO A 815 24.97 -8.31 -14.96
CA PRO A 815 23.93 -9.34 -15.11
C PRO A 815 22.65 -9.04 -14.31
N LYS A 816 22.77 -8.37 -13.16
CA LYS A 816 21.64 -7.97 -12.31
C LYS A 816 20.77 -6.85 -12.88
N TYR A 817 21.23 -6.14 -13.91
CA TYR A 817 20.53 -5.02 -14.55
C TYR A 817 20.30 -5.20 -16.05
N LYS A 818 20.94 -6.19 -16.68
CA LYS A 818 20.69 -6.56 -18.08
C LYS A 818 19.18 -6.72 -18.33
N VAL A 819 18.65 -5.99 -19.31
CA VAL A 819 17.23 -6.03 -19.64
C VAL A 819 16.87 -7.37 -20.29
N GLN A 820 15.91 -8.06 -19.71
CA GLN A 820 15.31 -9.29 -20.22
C GLN A 820 13.89 -9.01 -20.67
N ILE A 821 13.48 -9.63 -21.79
CA ILE A 821 12.13 -9.52 -22.35
C ILE A 821 11.55 -10.92 -22.43
N ASP A 822 10.41 -11.16 -21.77
CA ASP A 822 9.74 -12.46 -21.83
C ASP A 822 8.96 -12.67 -23.14
N GLU A 823 8.46 -13.87 -23.38
CA GLU A 823 7.68 -14.25 -24.58
C GLU A 823 6.40 -13.41 -24.78
N TYR A 824 5.93 -12.72 -23.73
CA TYR A 824 4.81 -11.78 -23.79
C TYR A 824 5.28 -10.32 -23.82
N GLY A 825 6.58 -10.06 -23.94
CA GLY A 825 7.16 -8.73 -24.11
C GLY A 825 7.35 -7.93 -22.83
N TYR A 826 7.12 -8.49 -21.64
CA TYR A 826 7.36 -7.77 -20.41
C TYR A 826 8.87 -7.62 -20.18
N GLN A 827 9.30 -6.41 -19.82
CA GLN A 827 10.71 -6.08 -19.67
C GLN A 827 11.11 -6.01 -18.20
N TYR A 828 12.25 -6.60 -17.85
CA TYR A 828 12.77 -6.66 -16.48
C TYR A 828 14.28 -6.42 -16.43
N ALA A 829 14.77 -5.75 -15.39
CA ALA A 829 16.19 -5.61 -15.10
C ALA A 829 16.72 -6.85 -14.33
N GLY A 830 17.49 -7.69 -15.01
CA GLY A 830 17.94 -8.98 -14.50
C GLY A 830 16.81 -10.03 -14.58
N SER A 831 16.40 -10.57 -13.44
CA SER A 831 15.35 -11.61 -13.38
C SER A 831 13.99 -11.07 -12.94
N TYR A 832 12.93 -11.77 -13.31
CA TYR A 832 11.59 -11.54 -12.76
C TYR A 832 11.58 -11.66 -11.23
N GLY A 833 10.82 -10.77 -10.56
CA GLY A 833 10.63 -10.81 -9.10
C GLY A 833 11.62 -9.99 -8.27
N GLY A 834 12.69 -9.43 -8.84
CA GLY A 834 13.67 -8.61 -8.11
C GLY A 834 13.26 -7.15 -7.85
N TRP A 835 12.05 -6.73 -8.25
CA TRP A 835 11.63 -5.33 -8.19
C TRP A 835 11.33 -4.84 -6.76
N ASN A 836 10.97 -5.74 -5.84
CA ASN A 836 10.75 -5.42 -4.42
C ASN A 836 12.06 -5.42 -3.60
N SER A 837 13.07 -6.17 -4.05
CA SER A 837 14.41 -6.20 -3.45
C SER A 837 15.38 -5.20 -4.06
N LYS A 838 14.98 -4.50 -5.14
CA LYS A 838 15.78 -3.46 -5.81
C LYS A 838 14.99 -2.14 -5.92
N PRO A 839 14.68 -1.47 -4.79
CA PRO A 839 14.00 -0.16 -4.79
C PRO A 839 14.71 0.90 -5.65
N GLY A 840 16.01 0.76 -5.93
CA GLY A 840 16.78 1.65 -6.79
C GLY A 840 16.58 1.49 -8.30
N VAL A 841 15.81 0.50 -8.80
CA VAL A 841 15.52 0.40 -10.24
C VAL A 841 14.16 0.99 -10.53
N GLN A 842 14.13 2.11 -11.25
CA GLN A 842 12.89 2.75 -11.69
C GLN A 842 12.35 2.04 -12.93
N TYR A 843 11.04 1.78 -12.97
CA TYR A 843 10.32 1.41 -14.18
C TYR A 843 9.37 2.54 -14.57
N VAL A 844 9.40 2.92 -15.85
CA VAL A 844 8.58 4.02 -16.39
C VAL A 844 7.74 3.54 -17.56
N THR A 845 6.70 4.30 -17.89
CA THR A 845 5.88 4.08 -19.08
C THR A 845 6.70 4.29 -20.36
N TYR A 846 6.45 3.45 -21.37
CA TYR A 846 7.04 3.58 -22.69
C TYR A 846 6.15 2.88 -23.74
N GLY A 847 5.12 3.57 -24.23
CA GLY A 847 4.17 3.00 -25.19
C GLY A 847 3.05 2.15 -24.59
N ARG A 848 2.20 1.61 -25.47
CA ARG A 848 1.16 0.61 -25.17
C ARG A 848 1.40 -0.68 -25.96
N ARG A 849 0.80 -1.80 -25.55
CA ARG A 849 0.86 -3.09 -26.27
C ARG A 849 -0.54 -3.66 -26.51
N PRO A 850 -0.79 -4.29 -27.67
CA PRO A 850 -2.03 -5.01 -27.95
C PRO A 850 -2.03 -6.34 -27.21
N MET A 851 -2.78 -6.41 -26.12
CA MET A 851 -2.67 -7.47 -25.11
C MET A 851 -3.94 -8.25 -24.85
N ALA A 852 -5.07 -7.90 -25.49
CA ALA A 852 -6.27 -8.70 -25.34
C ALA A 852 -6.05 -10.15 -25.84
N PRO A 853 -6.71 -11.15 -25.21
CA PRO A 853 -7.48 -11.03 -23.98
C PRO A 853 -6.57 -10.95 -22.73
N PHE A 854 -6.89 -10.03 -21.82
CA PHE A 854 -6.26 -9.96 -20.50
C PHE A 854 -7.27 -9.54 -19.43
N THR A 855 -6.98 -9.90 -18.18
CA THR A 855 -7.72 -9.50 -16.97
C THR A 855 -6.72 -9.18 -15.86
N PHE A 856 -7.17 -9.05 -14.61
CA PHE A 856 -6.32 -8.87 -13.43
C PHE A 856 -6.55 -9.97 -12.41
N SER A 857 -5.49 -10.33 -11.67
CA SER A 857 -5.62 -11.12 -10.45
C SER A 857 -6.39 -10.33 -9.39
N ARG A 858 -6.94 -11.01 -8.38
CA ARG A 858 -7.56 -10.35 -7.22
C ARG A 858 -6.62 -9.35 -6.54
N GLY A 859 -5.31 -9.62 -6.58
CA GLY A 859 -4.27 -8.72 -6.08
C GLY A 859 -3.89 -7.56 -7.02
N GLY A 860 -4.37 -7.53 -8.26
CA GLY A 860 -4.16 -6.43 -9.21
C GLY A 860 -3.05 -6.61 -10.24
N SER A 861 -2.42 -7.77 -10.30
CA SER A 861 -1.45 -8.07 -11.37
C SER A 861 -2.17 -8.40 -12.68
N PRO A 862 -1.70 -7.94 -13.85
CA PRO A 862 -2.31 -8.32 -15.13
C PRO A 862 -2.11 -9.81 -15.40
N ILE A 863 -3.15 -10.47 -15.89
CA ILE A 863 -3.19 -11.86 -16.31
C ILE A 863 -3.53 -11.86 -17.81
N VAL A 864 -2.65 -12.45 -18.61
CA VAL A 864 -2.85 -12.62 -20.05
C VAL A 864 -3.09 -14.11 -20.33
N ASP A 865 -3.81 -14.40 -21.42
CA ASP A 865 -3.92 -15.76 -21.93
C ASP A 865 -2.57 -16.28 -22.45
N THR A 866 -2.05 -17.37 -21.88
CA THR A 866 -0.74 -17.93 -22.25
C THR A 866 -0.79 -18.90 -23.42
N SER A 867 -1.96 -19.17 -24.00
CA SER A 867 -2.10 -20.07 -25.15
C SER A 867 -1.61 -19.45 -26.47
N SER A 868 -1.40 -18.13 -26.50
CA SER A 868 -1.03 -17.38 -27.70
C SER A 868 -0.12 -16.19 -27.38
N THR A 869 0.84 -15.93 -28.26
CA THR A 869 1.66 -14.71 -28.28
C THR A 869 1.04 -13.59 -29.11
N VAL A 870 -0.13 -13.84 -29.71
CA VAL A 870 -0.89 -12.85 -30.47
C VAL A 870 -1.87 -12.14 -29.54
N GLY A 871 -1.94 -10.82 -29.66
CA GLY A 871 -2.88 -9.97 -28.95
C GLY A 871 -3.54 -8.96 -29.88
N GLU A 872 -4.55 -8.29 -29.33
CA GLU A 872 -5.32 -7.26 -30.03
C GLU A 872 -5.52 -6.03 -29.13
N GLY A 873 -5.64 -4.85 -29.73
CA GLY A 873 -6.05 -3.63 -29.04
C GLY A 873 -6.60 -2.59 -30.00
N TYR A 874 -7.52 -1.76 -29.53
CA TYR A 874 -8.18 -0.74 -30.36
C TYR A 874 -8.50 0.55 -29.60
N PHE A 875 -8.74 1.63 -30.35
CA PHE A 875 -9.18 2.92 -29.80
C PHE A 875 -10.01 3.72 -30.82
N TYR A 876 -10.82 4.64 -30.31
CA TYR A 876 -11.65 5.56 -31.11
C TYR A 876 -11.16 7.01 -30.96
N LEU A 877 -11.25 7.78 -32.05
CA LEU A 877 -10.89 9.20 -32.09
C LEU A 877 -11.94 10.02 -32.82
N ALA A 878 -12.12 11.28 -32.40
CA ALA A 878 -12.73 12.30 -33.25
C ALA A 878 -11.68 12.89 -34.21
N LEU A 879 -12.03 13.01 -35.49
CA LEU A 879 -11.14 13.53 -36.52
C LEU A 879 -11.28 15.05 -36.66
N PRO A 880 -10.18 15.83 -36.61
CA PRO A 880 -10.20 17.25 -36.91
C PRO A 880 -10.70 17.54 -38.33
N ARG A 881 -11.28 18.74 -38.53
CA ARG A 881 -11.61 19.21 -39.89
C ARG A 881 -10.34 19.21 -40.75
N LYS A 882 -10.40 18.52 -41.91
CA LYS A 882 -9.30 18.35 -42.89
C LYS A 882 -8.20 17.35 -42.49
N ALA A 883 -8.44 16.41 -41.58
CA ALA A 883 -7.52 15.29 -41.38
C ALA A 883 -7.35 14.49 -42.69
N LYS A 884 -6.10 14.19 -43.08
CA LYS A 884 -5.79 13.47 -44.33
C LYS A 884 -4.95 12.22 -44.12
N THR A 885 -4.03 12.25 -43.16
CA THR A 885 -3.08 11.17 -42.96
C THR A 885 -2.94 10.86 -41.48
N MET A 886 -3.01 9.59 -41.13
CA MET A 886 -2.60 9.07 -39.84
C MET A 886 -1.18 8.53 -39.96
N VAL A 887 -0.33 8.85 -38.99
CA VAL A 887 0.99 8.24 -38.84
C VAL A 887 1.00 7.41 -37.55
N THR A 888 1.28 6.12 -37.65
CA THR A 888 1.42 5.22 -36.50
C THR A 888 2.88 4.75 -36.41
N VAL A 889 3.47 4.85 -35.22
CA VAL A 889 4.84 4.41 -34.94
C VAL A 889 4.79 3.21 -34.00
N LEU A 890 5.34 2.09 -34.47
CA LEU A 890 5.46 0.82 -33.74
C LEU A 890 6.95 0.49 -33.53
N GLU A 891 7.26 -0.27 -32.49
CA GLU A 891 8.62 -0.73 -32.19
C GLU A 891 8.65 -2.23 -31.90
N ASN A 892 9.72 -2.88 -32.38
CA ASN A 892 10.09 -4.24 -32.04
C ASN A 892 11.27 -4.23 -31.05
N PRO A 893 11.06 -4.61 -29.78
CA PRO A 893 12.11 -4.58 -28.78
C PRO A 893 12.97 -5.86 -28.75
N VAL A 894 12.69 -6.88 -29.57
CA VAL A 894 13.39 -8.18 -29.56
C VAL A 894 14.27 -8.41 -30.79
N ASP A 895 15.04 -9.51 -30.77
CA ASP A 895 16.06 -9.86 -31.78
C ASP A 895 15.50 -10.67 -32.97
N GLU A 896 14.18 -10.82 -33.07
CA GLU A 896 13.49 -11.53 -34.15
C GLU A 896 12.35 -10.68 -34.75
N PRO A 897 11.97 -10.87 -36.02
CA PRO A 897 10.93 -10.06 -36.66
C PRO A 897 9.55 -10.30 -36.05
N LEU A 898 8.78 -9.23 -35.88
CA LEU A 898 7.41 -9.29 -35.35
C LEU A 898 6.38 -9.01 -36.44
N ASN A 899 5.30 -9.80 -36.45
CA ASN A 899 4.16 -9.60 -37.34
C ASN A 899 3.06 -8.78 -36.66
N ILE A 900 2.55 -7.76 -37.33
CA ILE A 900 1.45 -6.93 -36.85
C ILE A 900 0.50 -6.61 -38.01
N SER A 901 -0.80 -6.56 -37.73
CA SER A 901 -1.83 -6.10 -38.65
C SER A 901 -2.49 -4.85 -38.09
N LEU A 902 -2.76 -3.89 -38.95
CA LEU A 902 -3.42 -2.64 -38.61
C LEU A 902 -4.69 -2.49 -39.45
N SER A 903 -5.77 -2.07 -38.80
CA SER A 903 -7.05 -1.77 -39.41
C SER A 903 -7.49 -0.37 -39.03
N VAL A 904 -7.92 0.41 -40.01
CA VAL A 904 -8.56 1.72 -39.81
C VAL A 904 -9.96 1.61 -40.36
N THR A 905 -10.96 1.61 -39.47
CA THR A 905 -12.35 1.16 -39.70
C THR A 905 -12.50 -0.35 -39.89
N ASP A 906 -13.62 -0.89 -39.40
CA ASP A 906 -13.85 -2.34 -39.38
C ASP A 906 -13.87 -2.93 -40.81
N GLY A 907 -13.14 -4.02 -41.02
CA GLY A 907 -13.24 -4.87 -42.23
C GLY A 907 -12.07 -4.79 -43.23
N THR A 908 -11.10 -3.87 -43.07
CA THR A 908 -9.87 -3.85 -43.90
C THR A 908 -8.61 -3.97 -43.06
N TRP A 909 -7.72 -4.89 -43.42
CA TRP A 909 -6.50 -5.19 -42.67
C TRP A 909 -5.27 -5.10 -43.56
N GLU A 910 -4.29 -4.33 -43.12
CA GLU A 910 -2.97 -4.28 -43.73
C GLU A 910 -1.96 -4.99 -42.81
N LYS A 911 -1.13 -5.86 -43.38
CA LYS A 911 -0.13 -6.65 -42.65
C LYS A 911 1.25 -6.01 -42.79
N TYR A 912 1.99 -6.03 -41.69
CA TYR A 912 3.30 -5.41 -41.58
C TYR A 912 4.26 -6.34 -40.82
N ILE A 913 5.54 -6.22 -41.14
CA ILE A 913 6.64 -6.86 -40.41
C ILE A 913 7.49 -5.75 -39.81
N ILE A 914 7.77 -5.84 -38.51
CA ILE A 914 8.69 -4.95 -37.81
C ILE A 914 10.00 -5.70 -37.60
N HIS A 915 11.07 -5.23 -38.24
CA HIS A 915 12.40 -5.86 -38.14
C HIS A 915 12.97 -5.77 -36.71
N PRO A 916 13.86 -6.69 -36.31
CA PRO A 916 14.48 -6.72 -34.98
C PRO A 916 15.06 -5.36 -34.56
N LYS A 917 14.80 -4.94 -33.32
CA LYS A 917 15.32 -3.69 -32.73
C LYS A 917 15.07 -2.42 -33.56
N GLN A 918 14.01 -2.41 -34.38
CA GLN A 918 13.67 -1.28 -35.24
C GLN A 918 12.27 -0.72 -34.95
N GLN A 919 12.08 0.53 -35.35
CA GLN A 919 10.78 1.18 -35.40
C GLN A 919 10.20 1.12 -36.82
N LEU A 920 8.90 0.87 -36.91
CA LEU A 920 8.12 0.92 -38.15
C LEU A 920 7.21 2.15 -38.13
N ILE A 921 7.27 2.95 -39.20
CA ILE A 921 6.40 4.11 -39.40
C ILE A 921 5.38 3.79 -40.48
N ILE A 922 4.12 3.68 -40.09
CA ILE A 922 2.99 3.40 -40.98
C ILE A 922 2.28 4.71 -41.31
N ARG A 923 2.02 4.98 -42.59
CA ARG A 923 1.27 6.15 -43.07
C ARG A 923 -0.03 5.71 -43.72
N THR A 924 -1.15 5.94 -43.04
CA THR A 924 -2.48 5.52 -43.52
C THR A 924 -3.25 6.73 -44.06
N ASN A 925 -3.84 6.59 -45.25
CA ASN A 925 -4.71 7.61 -45.81
C ASN A 925 -6.09 7.56 -45.13
N ILE A 926 -6.47 8.64 -44.47
CA ILE A 926 -7.74 8.76 -43.73
C ILE A 926 -8.63 9.87 -44.29
N SER A 927 -8.31 10.43 -45.46
CA SER A 927 -9.06 11.56 -46.04
C SER A 927 -10.51 11.24 -46.41
N HIS A 928 -10.83 9.96 -46.54
CA HIS A 928 -12.18 9.46 -46.84
C HIS A 928 -13.07 9.37 -45.58
N LEU A 929 -12.47 9.36 -44.39
CA LEU A 929 -13.20 9.28 -43.13
C LEU A 929 -13.73 10.64 -42.71
N LYS A 930 -14.93 10.65 -42.12
CA LYS A 930 -15.58 11.87 -41.60
C LYS A 930 -15.86 11.71 -40.12
N ASN A 931 -15.56 12.75 -39.33
CA ASN A 931 -15.90 12.92 -37.92
C ASN A 931 -15.23 11.97 -36.92
N LYS A 932 -15.15 10.66 -37.19
CA LYS A 932 -14.61 9.65 -36.27
C LYS A 932 -13.80 8.57 -36.97
N MET A 933 -12.99 7.85 -36.20
CA MET A 933 -12.18 6.72 -36.68
C MET A 933 -11.97 5.70 -35.56
N LYS A 934 -12.00 4.42 -35.90
CA LYS A 934 -11.55 3.30 -35.06
C LYS A 934 -10.23 2.78 -35.62
N VAL A 935 -9.25 2.56 -34.75
CA VAL A 935 -7.97 1.95 -35.11
C VAL A 935 -7.81 0.67 -34.30
N THR A 936 -7.51 -0.43 -34.98
CA THR A 936 -7.28 -1.74 -34.36
C THR A 936 -5.90 -2.27 -34.75
N LEU A 937 -5.16 -2.77 -33.77
CA LEU A 937 -3.86 -3.44 -33.91
C LEU A 937 -4.01 -4.90 -33.49
N LYS A 938 -3.50 -5.84 -34.30
CA LYS A 938 -3.54 -7.27 -34.00
C LYS A 938 -2.25 -7.96 -34.45
N GLY A 939 -1.60 -8.70 -33.56
CA GLY A 939 -0.36 -9.40 -33.89
C GLY A 939 0.46 -9.71 -32.65
N ASP A 940 1.78 -9.79 -32.79
CA ASP A 940 2.66 -10.18 -31.70
C ASP A 940 2.60 -9.19 -30.51
N ARG A 941 2.34 -9.71 -29.31
CA ARG A 941 2.20 -8.96 -28.05
C ARG A 941 3.45 -8.19 -27.63
N ARG A 942 4.61 -8.53 -28.19
CA ARG A 942 5.88 -7.82 -27.95
C ARG A 942 5.95 -6.50 -28.69
N THR A 943 5.05 -6.24 -29.65
CA THR A 943 4.97 -4.99 -30.41
C THR A 943 4.57 -3.83 -29.51
N ILE A 944 5.36 -2.75 -29.49
CA ILE A 944 5.07 -1.54 -28.72
C ILE A 944 4.50 -0.46 -29.66
N LEU A 945 3.32 0.05 -29.34
CA LEU A 945 2.72 1.24 -29.95
C LEU A 945 3.26 2.49 -29.25
N LEU A 946 4.01 3.33 -29.98
CA LEU A 946 4.70 4.50 -29.42
C LEU A 946 3.97 5.82 -29.69
N LYS A 947 3.53 6.04 -30.93
CA LYS A 947 2.96 7.33 -31.32
C LYS A 947 1.87 7.19 -32.38
N THR A 948 0.84 8.03 -32.28
CA THR A 948 -0.16 8.22 -33.34
C THR A 948 -0.30 9.71 -33.63
N ILE A 949 -0.17 10.12 -34.90
CA ILE A 949 -0.20 11.53 -35.32
C ILE A 949 -1.30 11.72 -36.37
N ILE A 950 -2.11 12.77 -36.22
CA ILE A 950 -3.14 13.13 -37.19
C ILE A 950 -2.70 14.39 -37.95
N LYS A 951 -2.40 14.24 -39.24
CA LYS A 951 -1.92 15.34 -40.09
C LYS A 951 -3.02 15.87 -41.01
N LYS A 952 -3.00 17.20 -41.20
CA LYS A 952 -3.82 17.92 -42.20
C LYS A 952 -3.19 17.96 -43.60
N LYS A 953 -1.89 17.66 -43.71
CA LYS A 953 -1.12 17.61 -44.97
C LYS A 953 -0.51 16.21 -45.16
N GLN A 954 -0.34 15.81 -46.41
CA GLN A 954 0.10 14.45 -46.79
C GLN A 954 1.62 14.21 -46.60
N LYS A 955 2.42 15.29 -46.39
CA LYS A 955 3.88 15.22 -46.16
C LYS A 955 4.22 14.95 -44.69
#